data_AF-A0A814CY20-F1
#
_entry.id   AF-A0A814CY20-F1
#
_cell.length_a   1.000
_cell.length_b   1.000
_cell.length_c   1.000
_cell.angle_alpha   90.00
_cell.angle_beta   90.00
_cell.angle_gamma   90.00
#
_symmetry.space_group_name_H-M   'P 1'
#
loop_
_entity.id
_entity.type
_entity.pdbx_description
1 polymer ?
#
loop_
_entity_poly.entity_id
_entity_poly.type
_entity_poly.pdbx_seq_one_letter_code
_entity_poly.pdbx_strand_id
1 'polypeptide(L)'
;MPKDDQMTDEDMDMPSVANMQQLIAAKAEELFRACDIEEKGFIIKKDMQRLKDELGFPPEQLEDVFDSLDCDHNGYLTLEEFTSGFGMFLNIQMGNTEEQEIEHNPQEKEEQQLFHDTLDALGAKGLYDDEETIQALWMRLRETDPTLLRQFEGFIGKVTNEIRRSKLDHRTIEAALQSKATSHDTEVKKLYEEMENQIKAEKAKVLAQEKFKEREFRDQMERELRTKEAQLADVQKRKSDLEMKVFRLNMNEAETKSENERLQKEKLQLEEQVQEIARNLSESKSYISQLQNQTKKDKIHRAKQALNFTENLAIERETLVKQLDILKSVNKRLVDERDMIDANPLNGNIVAPSTPKQSSDPEEDDDPDNENENVVDIPTRRRRRVSATIGVDLQVKMLNIDQRIVALQVWDTAGQERFRSITKQYLRKSDGVVLVYDVTSETTFRNVRAWMTSIQEAADDDCVITLVGNKIDLCDDDEKRPVKYKDGAKLADEYGCLFFETSARQGTIIAETMEAIARLMQEKDDKQRKGENIAKNLLDEYNHNITEIAYITSSSEFEYNIDLNDVNKKLIKDKNYEVYLACLKIVASVTKKFNYHLFNDKSLKLLLHRTQSIGIAAENDTAKKLELQMLKTNIKEVYQKKFSFNGSQIGIDEVQELMGSMQNPDDLLKLWNSAYSVPSPMREFYTKLINLQNQQAKQNRFADKTESIINTDEKKIVEKLWSELRPLHLLLHAYIRKKIISAYPGLMSSNEPIPIHLTRDMFGSMMTHLERIVLPFPNVSGIDLGPAMIHNNFTEERIFHYADEFFVSLNLTRVPKNFWNLSILKKIPGRNMACHPTAFDMYKYDDVRIRMCTSLTSRDFYIVHHEMGHIQHYLQYKNLPFWFRRSPHDAFGEAIGDAIALATMSPTHLERIGLLENHTTSDENNLNFLVTQGLSRLFLPPYAYALDTWRWSVNNGSIKPSEYNKRYWQLVCQYQGMQPPTPRGEEYFDAGTKLHVAYDLSYIKYFLAHVFQFQIFDVLCREANYTGPLHLCDLHGSHRAGAKLKLLMELGSSKPWDVILEEFSGERTFSAKPCLRYFQPLRDYLEKLVKIGELKTVGWKCSDGSNNILKNTMMMIVLCLTLINLIN
;
A
#
# COMPACT_ATOMS: atom_id res chain seq x y z
N MET A 1 34.09 -44.62 -64.67
CA MET A 1 34.68 -45.85 -65.25
C MET A 1 35.74 -46.36 -64.31
N PRO A 2 35.95 -47.68 -64.17
CA PRO A 2 35.12 -48.80 -64.67
C PRO A 2 33.86 -48.99 -63.79
N LYS A 3 32.90 -49.87 -64.10
CA LYS A 3 32.51 -50.48 -65.38
C LYS A 3 31.01 -50.79 -65.35
N ASP A 4 30.45 -50.96 -66.54
CA ASP A 4 29.08 -51.34 -66.85
C ASP A 4 28.77 -52.78 -66.44
N ASP A 5 27.49 -53.09 -66.19
CA ASP A 5 26.79 -54.16 -66.91
C ASP A 5 25.27 -53.90 -66.95
N GLN A 6 24.53 -54.66 -67.77
CA GLN A 6 23.19 -54.29 -68.28
C GLN A 6 22.00 -55.07 -67.69
N MET A 7 20.78 -54.65 -68.08
CA MET A 7 19.48 -55.21 -67.73
C MET A 7 19.29 -56.70 -68.08
N THR A 8 18.54 -57.42 -67.25
CA THR A 8 17.55 -58.44 -67.66
C THR A 8 16.40 -58.46 -66.65
N ASP A 9 15.15 -58.42 -67.11
CA ASP A 9 13.98 -58.84 -66.33
C ASP A 9 13.88 -60.37 -66.36
N GLU A 10 13.83 -61.04 -65.20
CA GLU A 10 13.26 -62.38 -65.03
C GLU A 10 12.50 -62.43 -63.69
N ASP A 11 11.43 -63.23 -63.62
CA ASP A 11 10.35 -63.10 -62.65
C ASP A 11 10.73 -63.30 -61.16
N MET A 12 10.08 -62.54 -60.27
CA MET A 12 10.02 -62.83 -58.84
C MET A 12 8.56 -62.89 -58.35
N ASP A 13 8.18 -64.00 -57.73
CA ASP A 13 6.86 -64.20 -57.14
C ASP A 13 6.55 -63.16 -56.04
N MET A 14 5.34 -62.59 -56.10
CA MET A 14 4.77 -61.80 -55.00
C MET A 14 4.41 -62.72 -53.82
N PRO A 15 4.98 -62.54 -52.62
CA PRO A 15 4.60 -63.32 -51.45
C PRO A 15 3.16 -63.00 -51.02
N SER A 16 2.45 -63.99 -50.46
CA SER A 16 1.07 -63.82 -50.01
C SER A 16 0.97 -62.82 -48.85
N VAL A 17 -0.23 -62.22 -48.70
CA VAL A 17 -0.50 -61.17 -47.70
C VAL A 17 -0.11 -61.60 -46.27
N ALA A 18 -0.30 -62.86 -45.91
CA ALA A 18 0.07 -63.42 -44.61
C ALA A 18 1.60 -63.37 -44.35
N ASN A 19 2.43 -63.65 -45.37
CA ASN A 19 3.88 -63.53 -45.26
C ASN A 19 4.30 -62.05 -45.10
N MET A 20 3.58 -61.13 -45.74
CA MET A 20 3.86 -59.69 -45.66
C MET A 20 3.55 -59.13 -44.27
N GLN A 21 2.44 -59.56 -43.65
CA GLN A 21 2.10 -59.17 -42.27
C GLN A 21 3.14 -59.65 -41.24
N GLN A 22 3.61 -60.90 -41.34
CA GLN A 22 4.66 -61.42 -40.46
C GLN A 22 6.00 -60.67 -40.64
N LEU A 23 6.35 -60.31 -41.88
CA LEU A 23 7.57 -59.56 -42.17
C LEU A 23 7.53 -58.12 -41.61
N ILE A 24 6.37 -57.45 -41.69
CA ILE A 24 6.17 -56.11 -41.14
C ILE A 24 6.26 -56.12 -39.61
N ALA A 25 5.60 -57.08 -38.94
CA ALA A 25 5.67 -57.22 -37.49
C ALA A 25 7.12 -57.44 -37.00
N ALA A 26 7.85 -58.37 -37.65
CA ALA A 26 9.26 -58.63 -37.32
C ALA A 26 10.15 -57.39 -37.51
N LYS A 27 9.92 -56.59 -38.56
CA LYS A 27 10.66 -55.32 -38.78
C LYS A 27 10.30 -54.23 -37.77
N ALA A 28 9.06 -54.16 -37.31
CA ALA A 28 8.66 -53.22 -36.26
C ALA A 28 9.32 -53.59 -34.91
N GLU A 29 9.40 -54.87 -34.52
CA GLU A 29 10.16 -55.26 -33.33
C GLU A 29 11.68 -55.00 -33.46
N GLU A 30 12.25 -55.08 -34.66
CA GLU A 30 13.66 -54.77 -34.92
C GLU A 30 13.95 -53.28 -34.72
N LEU A 31 13.11 -52.40 -35.29
CA LEU A 31 13.18 -50.95 -35.07
C LEU A 31 12.95 -50.57 -33.60
N PHE A 32 12.03 -51.25 -32.90
CA PHE A 32 11.80 -51.01 -31.47
C PHE A 32 13.07 -51.28 -30.65
N ARG A 33 13.76 -52.40 -30.92
CA ARG A 33 15.05 -52.75 -30.29
C ARG A 33 16.20 -51.83 -30.70
N ALA A 34 16.15 -51.20 -31.87
CA ALA A 34 17.12 -50.18 -32.28
C ALA A 34 16.97 -48.85 -31.50
N CYS A 35 15.74 -48.50 -31.08
CA CYS A 35 15.51 -47.40 -30.14
C CYS A 35 15.89 -47.79 -28.70
N ASP A 36 15.37 -48.90 -28.19
CA ASP A 36 15.51 -49.35 -26.80
C ASP A 36 16.79 -50.20 -26.57
N ILE A 37 17.94 -49.59 -26.86
CA ILE A 37 19.29 -50.18 -26.63
C ILE A 37 19.56 -50.46 -25.13
N GLU A 38 18.71 -49.96 -24.23
CA GLU A 38 18.84 -50.06 -22.77
C GLU A 38 17.89 -51.10 -22.15
N GLU A 39 17.15 -51.86 -22.97
CA GLU A 39 16.20 -52.92 -22.59
C GLU A 39 15.15 -52.47 -21.53
N LYS A 40 14.63 -51.26 -21.66
CA LYS A 40 13.61 -50.65 -20.78
C LYS A 40 12.21 -51.25 -20.96
N GLY A 41 11.92 -51.78 -22.15
CA GLY A 41 10.59 -52.22 -22.59
C GLY A 41 9.70 -51.11 -23.15
N PHE A 42 10.22 -49.88 -23.27
CA PHE A 42 9.48 -48.72 -23.78
C PHE A 42 10.42 -47.68 -24.42
N ILE A 43 9.90 -46.93 -25.39
CA ILE A 43 10.62 -45.85 -26.11
C ILE A 43 10.09 -44.49 -25.65
N ILE A 44 10.99 -43.56 -25.34
CA ILE A 44 10.65 -42.13 -25.18
C ILE A 44 10.94 -41.35 -26.46
N LYS A 45 10.32 -40.17 -26.59
CA LYS A 45 10.47 -39.24 -27.72
C LYS A 45 11.94 -38.90 -28.09
N LYS A 46 12.86 -38.93 -27.13
CA LYS A 46 14.32 -38.77 -27.37
C LYS A 46 15.02 -40.03 -27.92
N ASP A 47 14.51 -41.21 -27.61
CA ASP A 47 15.07 -42.48 -28.08
C ASP A 47 14.58 -42.80 -29.51
N MET A 48 13.41 -42.27 -29.91
CA MET A 48 12.97 -42.23 -31.31
C MET A 48 13.93 -41.43 -32.22
N GLN A 49 14.55 -40.35 -31.71
CA GLN A 49 15.54 -39.57 -32.49
C GLN A 49 16.78 -40.38 -32.89
N ARG A 50 17.03 -41.56 -32.28
CA ARG A 50 18.16 -42.45 -32.62
C ARG A 50 18.02 -43.03 -34.04
N LEU A 51 16.81 -43.22 -34.55
CA LEU A 51 16.53 -43.72 -35.91
C LEU A 51 16.88 -42.72 -37.03
N LYS A 52 17.28 -41.49 -36.69
CA LYS A 52 17.66 -40.44 -37.63
C LYS A 52 18.70 -40.88 -38.67
N ASP A 53 19.72 -41.62 -38.26
CA ASP A 53 20.82 -42.00 -39.14
C ASP A 53 20.51 -43.25 -39.98
N GLU A 54 19.46 -44.02 -39.62
CA GLU A 54 18.97 -45.18 -40.41
C GLU A 54 17.84 -44.81 -41.37
N LEU A 55 16.94 -43.90 -40.97
CA LEU A 55 15.75 -43.50 -41.74
C LEU A 55 15.89 -42.13 -42.43
N GLY A 56 16.88 -41.32 -42.06
CA GLY A 56 17.22 -40.06 -42.72
C GLY A 56 16.31 -38.85 -42.41
N PHE A 57 15.33 -39.00 -41.51
CA PHE A 57 14.37 -37.93 -41.19
C PHE A 57 14.91 -36.88 -40.21
N PRO A 58 14.46 -35.61 -40.29
CA PRO A 58 14.73 -34.59 -39.26
C PRO A 58 14.18 -35.00 -37.88
N PRO A 59 14.81 -34.56 -36.76
CA PRO A 59 14.31 -34.85 -35.42
C PRO A 59 12.86 -34.44 -35.21
N GLU A 60 12.45 -33.27 -35.73
CA GLU A 60 11.09 -32.75 -35.65
C GLU A 60 10.05 -33.71 -36.27
N GLN A 61 10.40 -34.38 -37.38
CA GLN A 61 9.50 -35.35 -38.03
C GLN A 61 9.48 -36.71 -37.32
N LEU A 62 10.58 -37.12 -36.68
CA LEU A 62 10.59 -38.29 -35.79
C LEU A 62 9.80 -38.03 -34.50
N GLU A 63 9.74 -36.78 -34.06
CA GLU A 63 8.90 -36.33 -32.95
C GLU A 63 7.40 -36.28 -33.33
N ASP A 64 7.05 -35.84 -34.54
CA ASP A 64 5.68 -35.95 -35.07
C ASP A 64 5.24 -37.43 -35.21
N VAL A 65 6.13 -38.31 -35.66
CA VAL A 65 5.86 -39.77 -35.75
C VAL A 65 5.65 -40.37 -34.37
N PHE A 66 6.44 -39.99 -33.36
CA PHE A 66 6.23 -40.42 -31.97
C PHE A 66 4.83 -40.04 -31.48
N ASP A 67 4.43 -38.77 -31.63
CA ASP A 67 3.13 -38.28 -31.21
C ASP A 67 1.95 -38.92 -31.98
N SER A 68 2.20 -39.43 -33.19
CA SER A 68 1.20 -40.17 -33.99
C SER A 68 1.01 -41.64 -33.58
N LEU A 69 1.96 -42.20 -32.83
CA LEU A 69 1.93 -43.56 -32.29
C LEU A 69 1.48 -43.59 -30.81
N ASP A 70 1.71 -42.49 -30.08
CA ASP A 70 1.39 -42.30 -28.65
C ASP A 70 -0.12 -42.06 -28.47
N CYS A 71 -0.92 -43.10 -28.71
CA CYS A 71 -2.37 -43.02 -28.83
C CYS A 71 -3.12 -42.67 -27.53
N ASP A 72 -2.52 -42.89 -26.35
CA ASP A 72 -3.08 -42.47 -25.05
C ASP A 72 -2.43 -41.18 -24.50
N HIS A 73 -1.39 -40.68 -25.17
CA HIS A 73 -0.61 -39.48 -24.83
C HIS A 73 0.15 -39.59 -23.50
N ASN A 74 0.60 -40.80 -23.13
CA ASN A 74 1.34 -41.02 -21.88
C ASN A 74 2.81 -40.57 -21.95
N GLY A 75 3.39 -40.43 -23.15
CA GLY A 75 4.78 -40.00 -23.39
C GLY A 75 5.80 -41.13 -23.57
N TYR A 76 5.36 -42.39 -23.57
CA TYR A 76 6.18 -43.61 -23.65
C TYR A 76 5.49 -44.65 -24.54
N LEU A 77 6.14 -45.08 -25.63
CA LEU A 77 5.63 -46.13 -26.50
C LEU A 77 6.07 -47.52 -26.01
N THR A 78 5.12 -48.38 -25.66
CA THR A 78 5.38 -49.81 -25.46
C THR A 78 5.56 -50.54 -26.80
N LEU A 79 6.08 -51.77 -26.76
CA LEU A 79 6.25 -52.60 -27.95
C LEU A 79 4.92 -52.90 -28.67
N GLU A 80 3.83 -53.04 -27.91
CA GLU A 80 2.49 -53.35 -28.43
C GLU A 80 1.89 -52.12 -29.14
N GLU A 81 1.99 -50.93 -28.55
CA GLU A 81 1.56 -49.67 -29.19
C GLU A 81 2.39 -49.36 -30.43
N PHE A 82 3.73 -49.52 -30.35
CA PHE A 82 4.62 -49.30 -31.48
C PHE A 82 4.29 -50.25 -32.64
N THR A 83 4.16 -51.55 -32.40
CA THR A 83 3.85 -52.52 -33.48
C THR A 83 2.44 -52.34 -34.04
N SER A 84 1.44 -52.06 -33.19
CA SER A 84 0.05 -51.79 -33.60
C SER A 84 -0.06 -50.51 -34.45
N GLY A 85 0.53 -49.41 -33.99
CA GLY A 85 0.54 -48.13 -34.69
C GLY A 85 1.31 -48.18 -36.02
N PHE A 86 2.44 -48.90 -36.08
CA PHE A 86 3.19 -49.12 -37.32
C PHE A 86 2.37 -49.91 -38.36
N GLY A 87 1.50 -50.84 -37.91
CA GLY A 87 0.53 -51.52 -38.76
C GLY A 87 -0.56 -50.59 -39.31
N MET A 88 -1.10 -49.69 -38.48
CA MET A 88 -2.07 -48.69 -38.92
C MET A 88 -1.47 -47.68 -39.91
N PHE A 89 -0.22 -47.26 -39.71
CA PHE A 89 0.49 -46.33 -40.61
C PHE A 89 0.64 -46.89 -42.04
N LEU A 90 0.69 -48.21 -42.20
CA LEU A 90 0.73 -48.90 -43.49
C LEU A 90 -0.67 -49.24 -44.06
N ASN A 91 -1.75 -48.82 -43.38
CA ASN A 91 -3.15 -48.96 -43.80
C ASN A 91 -3.60 -50.41 -44.07
N ILE A 92 -3.14 -51.36 -43.24
CA ILE A 92 -3.55 -52.77 -43.27
C ILE A 92 -4.43 -53.04 -42.05
N GLN A 93 -5.69 -53.39 -42.27
CA GLN A 93 -6.59 -53.76 -41.17
C GLN A 93 -6.25 -55.16 -40.61
N MET A 94 -5.93 -55.21 -39.32
CA MET A 94 -5.82 -56.45 -38.55
C MET A 94 -7.23 -56.89 -38.13
N GLY A 95 -7.60 -58.14 -38.44
CA GLY A 95 -8.93 -58.70 -38.14
C GLY A 95 -8.92 -59.66 -36.96
N ASN A 96 -9.89 -59.53 -36.05
CA ASN A 96 -10.03 -60.38 -34.86
C ASN A 96 -10.91 -61.61 -35.13
N THR A 97 -10.33 -62.79 -34.93
CA THR A 97 -10.97 -64.10 -34.65
C THR A 97 -9.83 -65.04 -34.18
N GLU A 98 -10.02 -66.07 -33.35
CA GLU A 98 -11.23 -66.84 -33.00
C GLU A 98 -11.34 -67.03 -31.46
N GLU A 99 -12.56 -67.02 -30.92
CA GLU A 99 -12.87 -67.65 -29.63
C GLU A 99 -13.45 -69.07 -29.86
N GLN A 100 -13.35 -69.95 -28.87
CA GLN A 100 -13.60 -71.39 -29.03
C GLN A 100 -15.09 -71.75 -28.86
N GLU A 101 -15.72 -72.36 -29.88
CA GLU A 101 -17.07 -72.94 -29.74
C GLU A 101 -17.08 -74.11 -28.73
N ILE A 102 -18.14 -74.18 -27.92
CA ILE A 102 -18.50 -75.33 -27.08
C ILE A 102 -19.68 -76.06 -27.76
N GLU A 103 -19.63 -77.38 -27.83
CA GLU A 103 -20.71 -78.20 -28.41
C GLU A 103 -22.08 -77.90 -27.76
N HIS A 104 -23.10 -77.58 -28.57
CA HIS A 104 -24.51 -77.46 -28.14
C HIS A 104 -25.47 -78.16 -29.11
N ASN A 105 -26.69 -78.36 -28.65
CA ASN A 105 -27.61 -79.39 -29.13
C ASN A 105 -28.20 -79.04 -30.52
N PRO A 106 -28.27 -79.98 -31.50
CA PRO A 106 -28.74 -79.65 -32.86
C PRO A 106 -30.14 -79.03 -32.93
N GLN A 107 -31.00 -79.33 -31.95
CA GLN A 107 -32.37 -78.85 -31.89
C GLN A 107 -32.49 -77.37 -31.48
N GLU A 108 -31.49 -76.80 -30.80
CA GLU A 108 -31.47 -75.38 -30.45
C GLU A 108 -31.06 -74.50 -31.65
N LYS A 109 -30.15 -75.00 -32.51
CA LYS A 109 -29.67 -74.25 -33.69
C LYS A 109 -30.80 -73.97 -34.69
N GLU A 110 -31.77 -74.87 -34.89
CA GLU A 110 -32.94 -74.61 -35.76
C GLU A 110 -33.85 -73.49 -35.22
N GLU A 111 -34.00 -73.36 -33.90
CA GLU A 111 -34.85 -72.34 -33.29
C GLU A 111 -34.16 -70.97 -33.18
N GLN A 112 -32.84 -70.96 -32.94
CA GLN A 112 -32.01 -69.77 -33.04
C GLN A 112 -32.03 -69.20 -34.47
N GLN A 113 -31.90 -70.07 -35.49
CA GLN A 113 -32.01 -69.70 -36.90
C GLN A 113 -33.36 -69.02 -37.20
N LEU A 114 -34.48 -69.63 -36.78
CA LEU A 114 -35.83 -69.11 -37.01
C LEU A 114 -36.08 -67.75 -36.32
N PHE A 115 -35.50 -67.52 -35.13
CA PHE A 115 -35.56 -66.21 -34.46
C PHE A 115 -34.77 -65.14 -35.25
N HIS A 116 -33.54 -65.45 -35.69
CA HIS A 116 -32.74 -64.50 -36.47
C HIS A 116 -33.36 -64.20 -37.85
N ASP A 117 -33.95 -65.19 -38.52
CA ASP A 117 -34.71 -64.99 -39.77
C ASP A 117 -35.93 -64.07 -39.54
N THR A 118 -36.57 -64.18 -38.37
CA THR A 118 -37.70 -63.32 -37.97
C THR A 118 -37.25 -61.89 -37.65
N LEU A 119 -36.10 -61.72 -36.97
CA LEU A 119 -35.48 -60.40 -36.79
C LEU A 119 -35.05 -59.79 -38.12
N ASP A 120 -34.49 -60.55 -39.05
CA ASP A 120 -34.13 -60.07 -40.40
C ASP A 120 -35.37 -59.62 -41.19
N ALA A 121 -36.46 -60.39 -41.12
CA ALA A 121 -37.73 -60.04 -41.77
C ALA A 121 -38.38 -58.76 -41.18
N LEU A 122 -38.19 -58.50 -39.88
CA LEU A 122 -38.57 -57.24 -39.22
C LEU A 122 -37.51 -56.13 -39.43
N GLY A 123 -36.37 -56.45 -40.02
CA GLY A 123 -35.21 -55.57 -40.17
C GLY A 123 -34.55 -55.18 -38.84
N ALA A 124 -34.75 -55.96 -37.78
CA ALA A 124 -34.40 -55.66 -36.39
C ALA A 124 -33.02 -56.18 -35.94
N LYS A 125 -32.32 -56.97 -36.78
CA LYS A 125 -30.99 -57.54 -36.49
C LYS A 125 -29.94 -56.47 -36.18
N GLY A 126 -29.18 -56.64 -35.10
CA GLY A 126 -28.07 -55.77 -34.71
C GLY A 126 -28.49 -54.35 -34.34
N LEU A 127 -29.73 -54.18 -33.86
CA LEU A 127 -30.30 -52.88 -33.46
C LEU A 127 -30.64 -52.78 -31.97
N TYR A 128 -30.52 -53.88 -31.23
CA TYR A 128 -30.71 -53.99 -29.78
C TYR A 128 -29.46 -54.63 -29.18
N ASP A 129 -29.04 -54.15 -28.01
CA ASP A 129 -27.82 -54.65 -27.36
C ASP A 129 -28.07 -55.96 -26.55
N ASP A 130 -29.33 -56.19 -26.11
CA ASP A 130 -29.77 -57.35 -25.33
C ASP A 130 -30.56 -58.40 -26.18
N GLU A 131 -30.09 -58.79 -27.37
CA GLU A 131 -30.86 -59.70 -28.27
C GLU A 131 -31.24 -61.04 -27.62
N GLU A 132 -30.41 -61.61 -26.74
CA GLU A 132 -30.70 -62.84 -25.98
C GLU A 132 -31.99 -62.74 -25.14
N THR A 133 -32.23 -61.58 -24.50
CA THR A 133 -33.42 -61.37 -23.66
C THR A 133 -34.69 -61.28 -24.51
N ILE A 134 -34.57 -60.71 -25.71
CA ILE A 134 -35.66 -60.65 -26.71
C ILE A 134 -35.94 -62.05 -27.26
N GLN A 135 -34.89 -62.84 -27.54
CA GLN A 135 -34.98 -64.24 -28.00
C GLN A 135 -35.72 -65.12 -26.97
N ALA A 136 -35.29 -65.09 -25.71
CA ALA A 136 -35.92 -65.85 -24.63
C ALA A 136 -37.41 -65.51 -24.45
N LEU A 137 -37.79 -64.23 -24.64
CA LEU A 137 -39.18 -63.80 -24.56
C LEU A 137 -40.00 -64.22 -25.80
N TRP A 138 -39.43 -64.11 -27.02
CA TRP A 138 -40.08 -64.54 -28.26
C TRP A 138 -40.35 -66.05 -28.27
N MET A 139 -39.36 -66.86 -27.89
CA MET A 139 -39.47 -68.31 -27.74
C MET A 139 -40.61 -68.68 -26.78
N ARG A 140 -40.63 -68.08 -25.59
CA ARG A 140 -41.65 -68.34 -24.56
C ARG A 140 -43.05 -67.89 -24.98
N LEU A 141 -43.18 -66.80 -25.73
CA LEU A 141 -44.46 -66.34 -26.28
C LEU A 141 -44.98 -67.28 -27.39
N ARG A 142 -44.09 -67.82 -28.22
CA ARG A 142 -44.40 -68.79 -29.28
C ARG A 142 -44.99 -70.10 -28.73
N GLU A 143 -44.56 -70.54 -27.55
CA GLU A 143 -45.14 -71.69 -26.85
C GLU A 143 -46.48 -71.40 -26.15
N THR A 144 -46.71 -70.17 -25.69
CA THR A 144 -47.80 -69.86 -24.74
C THR A 144 -48.99 -69.09 -25.32
N ASP A 145 -48.79 -68.15 -26.25
CA ASP A 145 -49.87 -67.42 -26.93
C ASP A 145 -49.45 -66.91 -28.32
N PRO A 146 -49.79 -67.62 -29.41
CA PRO A 146 -49.50 -67.20 -30.79
C PRO A 146 -50.16 -65.86 -31.20
N THR A 147 -51.22 -65.43 -30.50
CA THR A 147 -51.89 -64.15 -30.72
C THR A 147 -51.11 -62.99 -30.11
N LEU A 148 -50.44 -63.23 -28.98
CA LEU A 148 -49.59 -62.24 -28.32
C LEU A 148 -48.22 -62.11 -29.01
N LEU A 149 -47.67 -63.21 -29.53
CA LEU A 149 -46.43 -63.22 -30.33
C LEU A 149 -46.48 -62.22 -31.49
N ARG A 150 -47.56 -62.22 -32.29
CA ARG A 150 -47.74 -61.27 -33.41
C ARG A 150 -47.84 -59.81 -32.97
N GLN A 151 -48.31 -59.54 -31.76
CA GLN A 151 -48.33 -58.18 -31.20
C GLN A 151 -46.94 -57.74 -30.75
N PHE A 152 -46.14 -58.66 -30.23
CA PHE A 152 -44.74 -58.45 -29.85
C PHE A 152 -43.84 -58.20 -31.08
N GLU A 153 -43.96 -59.03 -32.13
CA GLU A 153 -43.30 -58.82 -33.43
C GLU A 153 -43.67 -57.47 -34.05
N GLY A 154 -44.98 -57.15 -34.06
CA GLY A 154 -45.49 -55.85 -34.52
C GLY A 154 -45.12 -54.65 -33.64
N PHE A 155 -44.64 -54.88 -32.42
CA PHE A 155 -44.06 -53.86 -31.54
C PHE A 155 -42.56 -53.67 -31.83
N ILE A 156 -41.79 -54.76 -31.92
CA ILE A 156 -40.37 -54.74 -32.33
C ILE A 156 -40.21 -54.00 -33.67
N GLY A 157 -41.02 -54.34 -34.68
CA GLY A 157 -40.97 -53.65 -35.98
C GLY A 157 -41.27 -52.15 -35.93
N LYS A 158 -42.06 -51.67 -34.96
CA LYS A 158 -42.28 -50.22 -34.76
C LYS A 158 -41.10 -49.54 -34.07
N VAL A 159 -40.61 -50.14 -32.98
CA VAL A 159 -39.45 -49.63 -32.22
C VAL A 159 -38.19 -49.61 -33.10
N THR A 160 -37.99 -50.64 -33.91
CA THR A 160 -36.92 -50.75 -34.92
C THR A 160 -36.92 -49.55 -35.90
N ASN A 161 -38.10 -49.11 -36.35
CA ASN A 161 -38.22 -47.98 -37.27
C ASN A 161 -38.03 -46.62 -36.59
N GLU A 162 -38.50 -46.44 -35.35
CA GLU A 162 -38.20 -45.26 -34.53
C GLU A 162 -36.69 -45.14 -34.24
N ILE A 163 -36.03 -46.24 -33.85
CA ILE A 163 -34.57 -46.27 -33.61
C ILE A 163 -33.80 -45.96 -34.90
N ARG A 164 -34.17 -46.54 -36.06
CA ARG A 164 -33.55 -46.19 -37.34
C ARG A 164 -33.69 -44.72 -37.68
N ARG A 165 -34.87 -44.14 -37.48
CA ARG A 165 -35.13 -42.72 -37.72
C ARG A 165 -34.27 -41.84 -36.81
N SER A 166 -34.25 -42.14 -35.51
CA SER A 166 -33.41 -41.44 -34.53
C SER A 166 -31.91 -41.51 -34.87
N LYS A 167 -31.40 -42.68 -35.25
CA LYS A 167 -29.99 -42.86 -35.68
C LYS A 167 -29.68 -42.10 -36.99
N LEU A 168 -30.65 -41.91 -37.89
CA LEU A 168 -30.49 -41.10 -39.11
C LEU A 168 -30.51 -39.59 -38.82
N ASP A 169 -31.46 -39.14 -38.00
CA ASP A 169 -31.59 -37.74 -37.58
C ASP A 169 -30.34 -37.31 -36.79
N HIS A 170 -29.81 -38.19 -35.92
CA HIS A 170 -28.55 -37.97 -35.19
C HIS A 170 -27.36 -37.74 -36.14
N ARG A 171 -27.11 -38.65 -37.09
CA ARG A 171 -26.03 -38.51 -38.09
C ARG A 171 -26.18 -37.23 -38.93
N THR A 172 -27.41 -36.81 -39.20
CA THR A 172 -27.68 -35.59 -39.97
C THR A 172 -27.33 -34.33 -39.15
N ILE A 173 -27.66 -34.33 -37.86
CA ILE A 173 -27.30 -33.25 -36.91
C ILE A 173 -25.79 -33.23 -36.65
N GLU A 174 -25.16 -34.39 -36.52
CA GLU A 174 -23.71 -34.57 -36.35
C GLU A 174 -22.93 -34.01 -37.55
N ALA A 175 -23.31 -34.38 -38.78
CA ALA A 175 -22.69 -33.85 -39.99
C ALA A 175 -22.87 -32.32 -40.12
N ALA A 176 -24.03 -31.79 -39.74
CA ALA A 176 -24.27 -30.34 -39.69
C ALA A 176 -23.43 -29.63 -38.62
N LEU A 177 -23.20 -30.27 -37.46
CA LEU A 177 -22.31 -29.77 -36.41
C LEU A 177 -20.85 -29.79 -36.85
N GLN A 178 -20.36 -30.88 -37.43
CA GLN A 178 -19.00 -30.99 -37.96
C GLN A 178 -18.75 -29.95 -39.06
N SER A 179 -19.67 -29.81 -40.03
CA SER A 179 -19.59 -28.79 -41.08
C SER A 179 -19.54 -27.37 -40.50
N LYS A 180 -20.34 -27.07 -39.47
CA LYS A 180 -20.36 -25.76 -38.83
C LYS A 180 -19.13 -25.49 -37.95
N ALA A 181 -18.59 -26.51 -37.28
CA ALA A 181 -17.33 -26.44 -36.54
C ALA A 181 -16.17 -26.14 -37.50
N THR A 182 -16.00 -26.92 -38.58
CA THR A 182 -14.95 -26.69 -39.58
C THR A 182 -15.04 -25.30 -40.23
N SER A 183 -16.27 -24.81 -40.50
CA SER A 183 -16.48 -23.46 -41.02
C SER A 183 -16.06 -22.39 -40.01
N HIS A 184 -16.35 -22.59 -38.72
CA HIS A 184 -15.95 -21.66 -37.66
C HIS A 184 -14.44 -21.65 -37.47
N ASP A 185 -13.79 -22.82 -37.45
CA ASP A 185 -12.33 -22.94 -37.32
C ASP A 185 -11.58 -22.24 -38.47
N THR A 186 -12.11 -22.29 -39.70
CA THR A 186 -11.52 -21.53 -40.82
C THR A 186 -11.70 -20.02 -40.69
N GLU A 187 -12.84 -19.55 -40.17
CA GLU A 187 -13.08 -18.12 -39.92
C GLU A 187 -12.20 -17.60 -38.75
N VAL A 188 -12.08 -18.39 -37.69
CA VAL A 188 -11.22 -18.14 -36.53
C VAL A 188 -9.74 -18.10 -36.95
N LYS A 189 -9.25 -19.06 -37.75
CA LYS A 189 -7.87 -19.04 -38.28
C LYS A 189 -7.59 -17.76 -39.10
N LYS A 190 -8.52 -17.37 -39.97
CA LYS A 190 -8.39 -16.13 -40.76
C LYS A 190 -8.33 -14.88 -39.88
N LEU A 191 -9.15 -14.81 -38.83
CA LEU A 191 -9.11 -13.71 -37.85
C LEU A 191 -7.80 -13.69 -37.05
N TYR A 192 -7.23 -14.86 -36.70
CA TYR A 192 -5.90 -14.95 -36.11
C TYR A 192 -4.80 -14.45 -37.05
N GLU A 193 -4.82 -14.82 -38.33
CA GLU A 193 -3.85 -14.33 -39.33
C GLU A 193 -3.97 -12.80 -39.54
N GLU A 194 -5.18 -12.27 -39.68
CA GLU A 194 -5.38 -10.82 -39.82
C GLU A 194 -4.94 -10.06 -38.55
N MET A 195 -5.23 -10.59 -37.36
CA MET A 195 -4.80 -10.02 -36.08
C MET A 195 -3.27 -10.09 -35.91
N GLU A 196 -2.63 -11.21 -36.25
CA GLU A 196 -1.17 -11.35 -36.12
C GLU A 196 -0.42 -10.39 -37.06
N ASN A 197 -0.95 -10.18 -38.27
CA ASN A 197 -0.43 -9.19 -39.22
C ASN A 197 -0.61 -7.74 -38.72
N GLN A 198 -1.75 -7.40 -38.10
CA GLN A 198 -1.92 -6.10 -37.43
C GLN A 198 -0.94 -5.92 -36.25
N ILE A 199 -0.75 -6.97 -35.44
CA ILE A 199 0.22 -6.98 -34.34
C ILE A 199 1.65 -6.79 -34.86
N LYS A 200 2.03 -7.44 -35.96
CA LYS A 200 3.34 -7.26 -36.62
C LYS A 200 3.52 -5.81 -37.11
N ALA A 201 2.50 -5.23 -37.74
CA ALA A 201 2.52 -3.85 -38.24
C ALA A 201 2.68 -2.81 -37.12
N GLU A 202 1.83 -2.86 -36.08
CA GLU A 202 1.91 -1.89 -34.99
C GLU A 202 3.14 -2.11 -34.10
N LYS A 203 3.63 -3.35 -33.93
CA LYS A 203 4.94 -3.59 -33.29
C LYS A 203 6.09 -2.90 -34.05
N ALA A 204 6.12 -2.99 -35.38
CA ALA A 204 7.16 -2.33 -36.18
C ALA A 204 7.09 -0.79 -36.06
N LYS A 205 5.88 -0.24 -36.03
CA LYS A 205 5.61 1.20 -35.86
C LYS A 205 5.95 1.72 -34.47
N VAL A 206 5.64 0.96 -33.41
CA VAL A 206 6.06 1.26 -32.03
C VAL A 206 7.59 1.21 -31.94
N LEU A 207 8.24 0.16 -32.45
CA LEU A 207 9.70 0.04 -32.46
C LEU A 207 10.38 1.20 -33.22
N ALA A 208 9.75 1.72 -34.29
CA ALA A 208 10.23 2.90 -35.00
C ALA A 208 10.07 4.19 -34.17
N GLN A 209 8.94 4.38 -33.47
CA GLN A 209 8.75 5.50 -32.55
C GLN A 209 9.69 5.43 -31.34
N GLU A 210 9.95 4.25 -30.79
CA GLU A 210 10.90 4.03 -29.70
C GLU A 210 12.32 4.39 -30.14
N LYS A 211 12.78 3.89 -31.29
CA LYS A 211 14.10 4.25 -31.85
C LYS A 211 14.23 5.74 -32.19
N PHE A 212 13.13 6.42 -32.50
CA PHE A 212 13.12 7.87 -32.67
C PHE A 212 13.26 8.60 -31.33
N LYS A 213 12.44 8.25 -30.33
CA LYS A 213 12.50 8.79 -28.96
C LYS A 213 13.84 8.52 -28.29
N GLU A 214 14.43 7.34 -28.51
CA GLU A 214 15.76 6.95 -28.01
C GLU A 214 16.89 7.82 -28.62
N ARG A 215 16.71 8.32 -29.85
CA ARG A 215 17.62 9.32 -30.43
C ARG A 215 17.41 10.69 -29.80
N GLU A 216 16.19 11.20 -29.77
CA GLU A 216 15.92 12.52 -29.15
C GLU A 216 16.32 12.59 -27.67
N PHE A 217 16.10 11.50 -26.92
CA PHE A 217 16.48 11.39 -25.51
C PHE A 217 18.01 11.30 -25.31
N ARG A 218 18.73 10.56 -26.18
CA ARG A 218 20.20 10.55 -26.19
C ARG A 218 20.75 11.95 -26.51
N ASP A 219 20.21 12.61 -27.52
CA ASP A 219 20.62 13.96 -27.91
C ASP A 219 20.28 14.99 -26.80
N GLN A 220 19.18 14.80 -26.07
CA GLN A 220 18.86 15.59 -24.87
C GLN A 220 19.84 15.32 -23.73
N MET A 221 20.12 14.04 -23.41
CA MET A 221 21.10 13.70 -22.37
C MET A 221 22.50 14.21 -22.71
N GLU A 222 22.94 14.22 -23.98
CA GLU A 222 24.21 14.87 -24.36
C GLU A 222 24.19 16.39 -24.13
N ARG A 223 23.08 17.07 -24.42
CA ARG A 223 22.93 18.53 -24.16
C ARG A 223 22.90 18.83 -22.67
N GLU A 224 22.23 18.00 -21.88
CA GLU A 224 22.20 18.14 -20.42
C GLU A 224 23.54 17.79 -19.78
N LEU A 225 24.23 16.74 -20.24
CA LEU A 225 25.56 16.36 -19.77
C LEU A 225 26.56 17.51 -19.99
N ARG A 226 26.65 18.06 -21.20
CA ARG A 226 27.51 19.22 -21.50
C ARG A 226 27.15 20.44 -20.63
N THR A 227 25.86 20.65 -20.36
CA THR A 227 25.38 21.70 -19.45
C THR A 227 25.80 21.43 -18.00
N LYS A 228 25.77 20.17 -17.56
CA LYS A 228 26.16 19.74 -16.22
C LYS A 228 27.67 19.75 -16.01
N GLU A 229 28.47 19.43 -17.03
CA GLU A 229 29.92 19.60 -17.04
C GLU A 229 30.30 21.10 -16.90
N ALA A 230 29.62 21.98 -17.63
CA ALA A 230 29.80 23.43 -17.48
C ALA A 230 29.39 23.95 -16.08
N GLN A 231 28.28 23.45 -15.53
CA GLN A 231 27.88 23.75 -14.14
C GLN A 231 28.90 23.22 -13.12
N LEU A 232 29.46 22.03 -13.33
CA LEU A 232 30.48 21.43 -12.46
C LEU A 232 31.77 22.25 -12.47
N ALA A 233 32.21 22.72 -13.65
CA ALA A 233 33.39 23.58 -13.78
C ALA A 233 33.21 24.94 -13.06
N ASP A 234 32.03 25.56 -13.16
CA ASP A 234 31.73 26.79 -12.41
C ASP A 234 31.65 26.54 -10.89
N VAL A 235 31.07 25.41 -10.45
CA VAL A 235 31.06 25.01 -9.03
C VAL A 235 32.47 24.73 -8.51
N GLN A 236 33.34 24.07 -9.28
CA GLN A 236 34.75 23.87 -8.94
C GLN A 236 35.51 25.19 -8.81
N LYS A 237 35.27 26.15 -9.71
CA LYS A 237 35.83 27.50 -9.64
C LYS A 237 35.36 28.22 -8.38
N ARG A 238 34.04 28.28 -8.14
CA ARG A 238 33.46 28.88 -6.93
C ARG A 238 33.97 28.24 -5.64
N LYS A 239 34.21 26.92 -5.64
CA LYS A 239 34.85 26.22 -4.52
C LYS A 239 36.25 26.78 -4.26
N SER A 240 37.09 26.89 -5.28
CA SER A 240 38.46 27.44 -5.15
C SER A 240 38.46 28.91 -4.70
N ASP A 241 37.55 29.73 -5.23
CA ASP A 241 37.35 31.12 -4.80
C ASP A 241 36.93 31.22 -3.32
N LEU A 242 36.07 30.30 -2.85
CA LEU A 242 35.64 30.20 -1.46
C LEU A 242 36.75 29.68 -0.53
N GLU A 243 37.55 28.68 -0.95
CA GLU A 243 38.71 28.20 -0.21
C GLU A 243 39.74 29.33 -0.02
N MET A 244 40.03 30.11 -1.07
CA MET A 244 40.83 31.34 -1.00
C MET A 244 40.20 32.46 -0.17
N LYS A 245 38.87 32.47 0.03
CA LYS A 245 38.18 33.43 0.89
C LYS A 245 38.23 33.01 2.36
N VAL A 246 38.04 31.72 2.65
CA VAL A 246 38.19 31.13 4.00
C VAL A 246 39.62 31.29 4.49
N PHE A 247 40.63 31.01 3.65
CA PHE A 247 42.03 31.20 4.02
C PHE A 247 42.34 32.65 4.45
N ARG A 248 41.84 33.65 3.70
CA ARG A 248 41.98 35.06 4.07
C ARG A 248 41.20 35.44 5.33
N LEU A 249 39.97 34.94 5.50
CA LEU A 249 39.18 35.20 6.71
C LEU A 249 39.87 34.64 7.97
N ASN A 250 40.44 33.44 7.89
CA ASN A 250 41.18 32.84 9.01
C ASN A 250 42.45 33.64 9.37
N MET A 251 43.15 34.22 8.38
CA MET A 251 44.29 35.12 8.63
C MET A 251 43.83 36.41 9.32
N ASN A 252 42.79 37.05 8.80
CA ASN A 252 42.21 38.25 9.40
C ASN A 252 41.65 38.00 10.81
N GLU A 253 41.09 36.82 11.08
CA GLU A 253 40.62 36.43 12.43
C GLU A 253 41.78 36.28 13.41
N ALA A 254 42.89 35.66 13.00
CA ALA A 254 44.10 35.57 13.82
C ALA A 254 44.70 36.94 14.16
N GLU A 255 44.76 37.85 13.17
CA GLU A 255 45.21 39.24 13.36
C GLU A 255 44.26 40.02 14.28
N THR A 256 42.95 39.96 14.03
CA THR A 256 41.91 40.60 14.86
C THR A 256 41.90 40.05 16.29
N LYS A 257 42.21 38.77 16.49
CA LYS A 257 42.35 38.17 17.82
C LYS A 257 43.58 38.72 18.54
N SER A 258 44.73 38.80 17.86
CA SER A 258 45.95 39.37 18.42
C SER A 258 45.76 40.83 18.86
N GLU A 259 45.07 41.63 18.03
CA GLU A 259 44.76 43.03 18.35
C GLU A 259 43.73 43.16 19.48
N ASN A 260 42.71 42.29 19.56
CA ASN A 260 41.82 42.24 20.72
C ASN A 260 42.55 41.89 22.03
N GLU A 261 43.49 40.94 22.01
CA GLU A 261 44.33 40.62 23.17
C GLU A 261 45.28 41.77 23.57
N ARG A 262 45.66 42.63 22.62
CA ARG A 262 46.40 43.88 22.87
C ARG A 262 45.50 44.93 23.52
N LEU A 263 44.35 45.20 22.91
CA LEU A 263 43.37 46.19 23.38
C LEU A 263 42.77 45.85 24.74
N GLN A 264 42.59 44.56 25.09
CA GLN A 264 42.16 44.16 26.43
C GLN A 264 43.19 44.50 27.52
N LYS A 265 44.50 44.36 27.24
CA LYS A 265 45.56 44.74 28.17
C LYS A 265 45.64 46.26 28.34
N GLU A 266 45.54 47.00 27.24
CA GLU A 266 45.52 48.46 27.23
C GLU A 266 44.29 49.01 27.98
N LYS A 267 43.11 48.41 27.78
CA LYS A 267 41.89 48.71 28.56
C LYS A 267 42.09 48.53 30.07
N LEU A 268 42.66 47.39 30.49
CA LEU A 268 42.90 47.11 31.91
C LEU A 268 43.80 48.17 32.56
N GLN A 269 44.87 48.59 31.89
CA GLN A 269 45.76 49.66 32.38
C GLN A 269 45.05 51.02 32.45
N LEU A 270 44.20 51.35 31.48
CA LEU A 270 43.40 52.57 31.50
C LEU A 270 42.32 52.56 32.60
N GLU A 271 41.70 51.42 32.88
CA GLU A 271 40.73 51.28 33.99
C GLU A 271 41.41 51.44 35.36
N GLU A 272 42.64 50.94 35.52
CA GLU A 272 43.46 51.14 36.73
C GLU A 272 43.84 52.63 36.92
N GLN A 273 44.34 53.29 35.88
CA GLN A 273 44.65 54.73 35.90
C GLN A 273 43.43 55.60 36.21
N VAL A 274 42.26 55.27 35.64
CA VAL A 274 41.00 55.99 35.92
C VAL A 274 40.58 55.83 37.38
N GLN A 275 40.77 54.65 37.99
CA GLN A 275 40.51 54.46 39.41
C GLN A 275 41.46 55.28 40.30
N GLU A 276 42.75 55.33 39.98
CA GLU A 276 43.72 56.15 40.72
C GLU A 276 43.39 57.65 40.63
N ILE A 277 43.12 58.15 39.42
CA ILE A 277 42.73 59.55 39.19
C ILE A 277 41.42 59.88 39.93
N ALA A 278 40.43 58.98 39.92
CA ALA A 278 39.20 59.16 40.67
C ALA A 278 39.42 59.22 42.19
N ARG A 279 40.32 58.39 42.73
CA ARG A 279 40.73 58.38 44.14
C ARG A 279 41.36 59.73 44.53
N ASN A 280 42.33 60.19 43.75
CA ASN A 280 43.07 61.44 43.99
C ASN A 280 42.17 62.69 43.80
N LEU A 281 41.21 62.65 42.86
CA LEU A 281 40.18 63.68 42.69
C LEU A 281 39.20 63.72 43.87
N SER A 282 38.87 62.59 44.48
CA SER A 282 38.02 62.51 45.68
C SER A 282 38.70 63.17 46.88
N GLU A 283 39.97 62.86 47.13
CA GLU A 283 40.79 63.48 48.18
C GLU A 283 40.91 65.00 47.96
N SER A 284 41.16 65.43 46.71
CA SER A 284 41.22 66.85 46.33
C SER A 284 39.88 67.59 46.56
N LYS A 285 38.75 66.96 46.21
CA LYS A 285 37.40 67.53 46.46
C LYS A 285 37.11 67.67 47.95
N SER A 286 37.51 66.70 48.77
CA SER A 286 37.38 66.76 50.23
C SER A 286 38.17 67.95 50.81
N TYR A 287 39.43 68.11 50.39
CA TYR A 287 40.28 69.22 50.80
C TYR A 287 39.72 70.60 50.39
N ILE A 288 39.25 70.74 49.14
CA ILE A 288 38.60 71.97 48.66
C ILE A 288 37.33 72.28 49.48
N SER A 289 36.52 71.27 49.83
CA SER A 289 35.30 71.45 50.63
C SER A 289 35.60 71.91 52.07
N GLN A 290 36.73 71.48 52.65
CA GLN A 290 37.21 72.01 53.93
C GLN A 290 37.62 73.49 53.81
N LEU A 291 38.42 73.84 52.79
CA LEU A 291 38.85 75.23 52.53
C LEU A 291 37.67 76.18 52.24
N GLN A 292 36.65 75.71 51.51
CA GLN A 292 35.44 76.49 51.25
C GLN A 292 34.65 76.76 52.55
N ASN A 293 34.53 75.77 53.43
CA ASN A 293 33.88 75.96 54.74
C ASN A 293 34.67 76.92 55.65
N GLN A 294 36.00 76.85 55.63
CA GLN A 294 36.87 77.81 56.33
C GLN A 294 36.64 79.24 55.80
N THR A 295 36.73 79.41 54.48
CA THR A 295 36.52 80.69 53.78
C THR A 295 35.12 81.27 54.05
N LYS A 296 34.10 80.42 54.18
CA LYS A 296 32.72 80.84 54.49
C LYS A 296 32.59 81.36 55.92
N LYS A 297 33.24 80.73 56.91
CA LYS A 297 33.31 81.24 58.29
C LYS A 297 34.03 82.59 58.33
N ASP A 298 35.17 82.71 57.66
CA ASP A 298 35.97 83.95 57.64
C ASP A 298 35.23 85.11 56.97
N LYS A 299 34.51 84.85 55.87
CA LYS A 299 33.65 85.85 55.22
C LYS A 299 32.51 86.32 56.14
N ILE A 300 31.87 85.42 56.88
CA ILE A 300 30.82 85.78 57.86
C ILE A 300 31.41 86.61 59.01
N HIS A 301 32.62 86.29 59.47
CA HIS A 301 33.30 87.06 60.53
C HIS A 301 33.68 88.47 60.06
N ARG A 302 34.28 88.61 58.88
CA ARG A 302 34.61 89.92 58.27
C ARG A 302 33.36 90.75 57.96
N ALA A 303 32.27 90.12 57.51
CA ALA A 303 31.00 90.82 57.26
C ALA A 303 30.42 91.44 58.55
N LYS A 304 30.47 90.71 59.69
CA LYS A 304 30.07 91.28 60.99
C LYS A 304 30.94 92.45 61.43
N GLN A 305 32.26 92.35 61.26
CA GLN A 305 33.19 93.45 61.59
C GLN A 305 32.93 94.70 60.73
N ALA A 306 32.70 94.53 59.43
CA ALA A 306 32.41 95.63 58.51
C ALA A 306 31.08 96.34 58.84
N LEU A 307 30.05 95.58 59.21
CA LEU A 307 28.72 96.13 59.51
C LEU A 307 28.76 97.06 60.75
N ASN A 308 29.40 96.59 61.84
CA ASN A 308 29.66 97.40 63.04
C ASN A 308 30.49 98.67 62.71
N PHE A 309 31.42 98.61 61.77
CA PHE A 309 32.20 99.78 61.37
C PHE A 309 31.35 100.80 60.60
N THR A 310 30.50 100.34 59.67
CA THR A 310 29.59 101.23 58.91
C THR A 310 28.53 101.91 59.78
N GLU A 311 28.07 101.26 60.86
CA GLU A 311 27.09 101.83 61.79
C GLU A 311 27.66 103.05 62.54
N ASN A 312 28.89 102.94 63.07
CA ASN A 312 29.59 104.05 63.70
C ASN A 312 29.86 105.21 62.71
N LEU A 313 30.28 104.88 61.48
CA LEU A 313 30.63 105.88 60.46
C LEU A 313 29.38 106.63 59.92
N ALA A 314 28.19 106.04 60.00
CA ALA A 314 26.93 106.73 59.69
C ALA A 314 26.61 107.86 60.69
N ILE A 315 26.91 107.66 61.98
CA ILE A 315 26.65 108.62 63.06
C ILE A 315 27.56 109.86 62.91
N GLU A 316 28.84 109.66 62.60
CA GLU A 316 29.75 110.77 62.27
C GLU A 316 29.28 111.55 61.03
N ARG A 317 28.79 110.84 60.01
CA ARG A 317 28.30 111.46 58.76
C ARG A 317 27.09 112.36 58.98
N GLU A 318 26.13 111.98 59.82
CA GLU A 318 24.97 112.83 60.12
C GLU A 318 25.39 114.13 60.83
N THR A 319 26.41 114.04 61.68
CA THR A 319 27.01 115.19 62.39
C THR A 319 27.67 116.17 61.41
N LEU A 320 28.40 115.66 60.41
CA LEU A 320 29.05 116.46 59.36
C LEU A 320 28.05 117.10 58.37
N VAL A 321 26.95 116.42 58.02
CA VAL A 321 25.94 116.97 57.09
C VAL A 321 25.32 118.26 57.64
N LYS A 322 25.06 118.32 58.96
CA LYS A 322 24.53 119.52 59.63
C LYS A 322 25.45 120.75 59.55
N GLN A 323 26.75 120.56 59.38
CA GLN A 323 27.70 121.66 59.14
C GLN A 323 27.71 122.14 57.68
N LEU A 324 27.41 121.24 56.74
CA LEU A 324 27.55 121.48 55.30
C LEU A 324 26.37 122.29 54.72
N ASP A 325 25.16 122.14 55.25
CA ASP A 325 23.99 122.89 54.77
C ASP A 325 24.06 124.40 55.11
N ILE A 326 24.77 124.77 56.18
CA ILE A 326 25.06 126.19 56.51
C ILE A 326 25.86 126.83 55.36
N LEU A 327 26.89 126.14 54.85
CA LEU A 327 27.72 126.62 53.74
C LEU A 327 26.97 126.67 52.40
N LYS A 328 26.02 125.75 52.15
CA LYS A 328 25.19 125.78 50.93
C LYS A 328 24.29 127.01 50.83
N SER A 329 23.88 127.60 51.97
CA SER A 329 23.04 128.80 52.00
C SER A 329 23.72 130.04 51.37
N VAL A 330 25.06 130.10 51.39
CA VAL A 330 25.84 131.25 50.91
C VAL A 330 26.04 131.21 49.40
N ASN A 331 26.34 130.03 48.83
CA ASN A 331 26.70 129.92 47.41
C ASN A 331 25.49 129.87 46.46
N LYS A 332 24.27 129.54 46.92
CA LYS A 332 23.08 129.49 46.03
C LYS A 332 22.42 130.86 45.78
N ARG A 333 23.22 131.93 45.76
CA ARG A 333 22.77 133.32 45.53
C ARG A 333 23.42 133.98 44.30
N LEU A 334 24.16 133.22 43.50
CA LEU A 334 24.87 133.67 42.31
C LEU A 334 24.72 132.65 41.18
N VAL A 335 24.05 133.06 40.11
CA VAL A 335 23.94 132.39 38.80
C VAL A 335 23.15 131.07 38.80
N ASP A 336 21.82 131.21 38.68
CA ASP A 336 20.96 130.23 38.01
C ASP A 336 21.17 130.27 36.46
N GLU A 337 20.40 129.46 35.71
CA GLU A 337 20.23 129.51 34.23
C GLU A 337 21.38 129.04 33.30
N ARG A 338 21.63 127.70 33.23
CA ARG A 338 21.81 126.99 31.93
C ARG A 338 21.83 125.44 31.95
N ASP A 339 20.82 124.87 31.31
CA ASP A 339 20.68 123.65 30.47
C ASP A 339 21.88 122.67 30.26
N MET A 340 21.74 121.33 30.43
CA MET A 340 21.23 120.27 29.50
C MET A 340 22.26 119.83 28.39
N ILE A 341 22.35 118.61 27.80
CA ILE A 341 21.62 117.30 27.90
C ILE A 341 22.49 116.09 27.38
N ASP A 342 21.88 114.89 27.20
CA ASP A 342 22.30 113.67 26.40
C ASP A 342 23.12 112.51 27.07
N ALA A 343 23.03 111.22 26.65
CA ALA A 343 21.96 110.40 26.01
C ALA A 343 22.32 108.87 25.92
N ASN A 344 21.31 108.03 25.61
CA ASN A 344 21.33 106.64 25.07
C ASN A 344 21.88 105.42 25.88
N PRO A 345 21.02 104.39 26.09
CA PRO A 345 21.39 102.99 26.33
C PRO A 345 20.85 102.01 25.25
N LEU A 346 21.38 100.78 25.17
CA LEU A 346 20.80 99.67 24.36
C LEU A 346 21.00 98.28 25.02
N ASN A 347 20.33 97.25 24.49
CA ASN A 347 19.83 96.09 25.25
C ASN A 347 20.09 94.72 24.56
N GLY A 348 19.93 93.59 25.27
CA GLY A 348 20.02 92.23 24.69
C GLY A 348 19.64 91.12 25.70
N ASN A 349 18.79 90.15 25.30
CA ASN A 349 18.01 89.31 26.23
C ASN A 349 17.82 87.84 25.79
N ILE A 350 17.25 87.00 26.68
CA ILE A 350 17.01 85.54 26.50
C ILE A 350 15.49 85.23 26.56
N VAL A 351 14.96 84.29 25.75
CA VAL A 351 13.52 83.92 25.65
C VAL A 351 13.33 82.38 25.64
N ALA A 352 12.09 81.87 25.76
CA ALA A 352 11.76 80.51 26.24
C ALA A 352 10.74 79.70 25.37
N PRO A 353 10.56 78.37 25.58
CA PRO A 353 9.75 77.47 24.72
C PRO A 353 8.38 77.04 25.29
N SER A 354 7.30 76.96 24.46
CA SER A 354 6.02 76.30 24.84
C SER A 354 4.92 76.11 23.74
N THR A 355 4.35 74.88 23.66
CA THR A 355 2.93 74.46 23.38
C THR A 355 2.08 74.85 22.11
N PRO A 356 0.93 74.16 21.80
CA PRO A 356 0.24 74.21 20.47
C PRO A 356 -1.34 74.38 20.42
N LYS A 357 -1.91 74.46 19.17
CA LYS A 357 -3.31 74.20 18.65
C LYS A 357 -4.21 75.38 18.17
N GLN A 358 -4.87 75.25 16.98
CA GLN A 358 -6.33 75.35 16.64
C GLN A 358 -6.72 75.92 15.22
N SER A 359 -7.89 75.50 14.67
CA SER A 359 -8.77 76.12 13.59
C SER A 359 -8.24 76.20 12.12
N SER A 360 -9.03 76.30 11.02
CA SER A 360 -10.51 76.21 10.71
C SER A 360 -10.79 76.04 9.17
N ASP A 361 -12.07 75.90 8.75
CA ASP A 361 -12.67 75.51 7.43
C ASP A 361 -13.09 76.73 6.51
N PRO A 362 -14.00 76.72 5.46
CA PRO A 362 -14.63 75.74 4.50
C PRO A 362 -14.98 76.26 3.01
N GLU A 363 -15.81 75.51 2.22
CA GLU A 363 -16.78 75.89 1.09
C GLU A 363 -16.27 76.43 -0.32
N GLU A 364 -16.93 76.41 -1.54
CA GLU A 364 -18.14 75.78 -2.22
C GLU A 364 -18.14 75.92 -3.83
N ASP A 365 -19.23 75.56 -4.57
CA ASP A 365 -19.73 75.90 -5.99
C ASP A 365 -19.50 75.03 -7.32
N ASP A 366 -20.36 75.24 -8.38
CA ASP A 366 -20.98 74.21 -9.32
C ASP A 366 -21.26 74.53 -10.88
N ASP A 367 -21.55 73.47 -11.70
CA ASP A 367 -22.38 73.25 -12.99
C ASP A 367 -22.20 74.04 -14.37
N PRO A 368 -22.95 73.85 -15.55
CA PRO A 368 -23.82 72.77 -16.17
C PRO A 368 -23.82 72.50 -17.76
N ASP A 369 -24.43 71.37 -18.21
CA ASP A 369 -25.26 70.93 -19.43
C ASP A 369 -25.21 71.36 -20.95
N ASN A 370 -25.51 70.43 -21.93
CA ASN A 370 -26.80 70.27 -22.73
C ASN A 370 -26.80 69.33 -24.04
N GLU A 371 -27.96 69.12 -24.73
CA GLU A 371 -28.44 68.00 -25.65
C GLU A 371 -28.36 68.07 -27.24
N ASN A 372 -28.62 66.93 -27.97
CA ASN A 372 -29.84 66.59 -28.81
C ASN A 372 -29.80 65.90 -30.26
N GLU A 373 -30.85 65.09 -30.55
CA GLU A 373 -31.48 64.57 -31.85
C GLU A 373 -30.72 63.71 -32.94
N ASN A 374 -31.30 62.87 -33.86
CA ASN A 374 -32.55 62.04 -34.01
C ASN A 374 -32.66 61.17 -35.34
N VAL A 375 -33.47 60.06 -35.36
CA VAL A 375 -34.00 59.14 -36.48
C VAL A 375 -33.04 58.59 -37.60
N VAL A 376 -33.35 57.66 -38.56
CA VAL A 376 -34.51 56.88 -39.15
C VAL A 376 -34.00 55.45 -39.64
N ASP A 377 -34.63 54.42 -40.28
CA ASP A 377 -35.94 54.00 -40.90
C ASP A 377 -36.03 52.42 -41.00
N ILE A 378 -36.96 51.78 -41.76
CA ILE A 378 -37.31 50.32 -41.75
C ILE A 378 -37.41 49.64 -43.16
N PRO A 379 -37.34 48.28 -43.30
CA PRO A 379 -38.56 47.44 -43.45
C PRO A 379 -38.49 45.98 -42.89
N THR A 380 -39.60 45.22 -42.91
CA THR A 380 -39.81 43.99 -42.08
C THR A 380 -40.12 42.67 -42.83
N ARG A 381 -39.97 41.49 -42.18
CA ARG A 381 -40.57 40.21 -42.62
C ARG A 381 -40.89 39.19 -41.49
N ARG A 382 -41.83 38.28 -41.78
CA ARG A 382 -42.60 37.42 -40.84
C ARG A 382 -41.79 36.38 -40.06
N ARG A 383 -42.26 36.02 -38.84
CA ARG A 383 -41.78 34.87 -38.04
C ARG A 383 -42.43 33.55 -38.46
N ARG A 384 -41.68 32.44 -38.43
CA ARG A 384 -42.21 31.06 -38.32
C ARG A 384 -42.46 30.74 -36.84
N ARG A 385 -43.40 29.83 -36.54
CA ARG A 385 -43.54 29.22 -35.20
C ARG A 385 -42.53 28.08 -35.06
N VAL A 386 -41.96 27.93 -33.87
CA VAL A 386 -41.09 26.82 -33.46
C VAL A 386 -41.80 26.08 -32.32
N SER A 387 -41.71 24.75 -32.29
CA SER A 387 -42.22 23.89 -31.21
C SER A 387 -41.24 23.82 -30.04
N ALA A 388 -41.74 23.72 -28.81
CA ALA A 388 -40.87 23.57 -27.63
C ALA A 388 -40.24 22.16 -27.57
N THR A 389 -38.97 22.10 -27.14
CA THR A 389 -38.23 20.85 -26.92
C THR A 389 -38.90 19.99 -25.84
N ILE A 390 -39.04 18.69 -26.11
CA ILE A 390 -39.57 17.69 -25.17
C ILE A 390 -38.44 16.67 -24.92
N GLY A 391 -37.88 16.69 -23.72
CA GLY A 391 -36.67 15.90 -23.40
C GLY A 391 -35.39 16.71 -23.59
N VAL A 392 -34.44 16.15 -24.34
CA VAL A 392 -33.10 16.71 -24.60
C VAL A 392 -32.71 16.44 -26.06
N ASP A 393 -32.08 17.41 -26.73
CA ASP A 393 -31.42 17.25 -28.05
C ASP A 393 -29.91 17.48 -27.94
N LEU A 394 -29.13 16.91 -28.85
CA LEU A 394 -27.66 17.02 -28.89
C LEU A 394 -27.19 17.46 -30.28
N GLN A 395 -26.47 18.57 -30.34
CA GLN A 395 -25.82 19.07 -31.55
C GLN A 395 -24.31 19.21 -31.34
N VAL A 396 -23.50 18.86 -32.34
CA VAL A 396 -22.04 19.04 -32.30
C VAL A 396 -21.64 20.19 -33.23
N LYS A 397 -20.98 21.21 -32.68
CA LYS A 397 -20.54 22.40 -33.42
C LYS A 397 -19.02 22.54 -33.35
N MET A 398 -18.38 22.47 -34.51
CA MET A 398 -16.97 22.83 -34.65
C MET A 398 -16.84 24.36 -34.72
N LEU A 399 -15.97 24.94 -33.88
CA LEU A 399 -15.52 26.33 -33.90
C LEU A 399 -14.00 26.37 -34.09
N ASN A 400 -13.45 27.48 -34.58
CA ASN A 400 -11.99 27.69 -34.68
C ASN A 400 -11.61 28.84 -33.73
N ILE A 401 -11.22 28.49 -32.50
CA ILE A 401 -10.86 29.42 -31.44
C ILE A 401 -9.33 29.53 -31.40
N ASP A 402 -8.80 30.70 -31.69
CA ASP A 402 -7.37 31.01 -31.54
C ASP A 402 -6.44 29.97 -32.19
N GLN A 403 -6.78 29.58 -33.43
CA GLN A 403 -6.12 28.56 -34.26
C GLN A 403 -6.28 27.10 -33.80
N ARG A 404 -7.12 26.81 -32.79
CA ARG A 404 -7.53 25.45 -32.42
C ARG A 404 -8.96 25.18 -32.84
N ILE A 405 -9.20 23.99 -33.39
CA ILE A 405 -10.56 23.52 -33.69
C ILE A 405 -11.17 22.94 -32.40
N VAL A 406 -12.20 23.59 -31.88
CA VAL A 406 -12.94 23.18 -30.67
C VAL A 406 -14.26 22.53 -31.11
N ALA A 407 -14.57 21.36 -30.56
CA ALA A 407 -15.82 20.63 -30.81
C ALA A 407 -16.78 20.81 -29.63
N LEU A 408 -17.68 21.79 -29.71
CA LEU A 408 -18.72 21.99 -28.69
C LEU A 408 -19.82 20.93 -28.83
N GLN A 409 -20.11 20.21 -27.75
CA GLN A 409 -21.27 19.33 -27.64
C GLN A 409 -22.38 20.10 -26.92
N VAL A 410 -23.36 20.60 -27.67
CA VAL A 410 -24.44 21.45 -27.18
C VAL A 410 -25.66 20.60 -26.88
N TRP A 411 -26.05 20.55 -25.61
CA TRP A 411 -27.22 19.82 -25.12
C TRP A 411 -28.37 20.80 -24.88
N ASP A 412 -29.39 20.83 -25.75
CA ASP A 412 -30.62 21.58 -25.48
C ASP A 412 -31.50 20.78 -24.53
N THR A 413 -31.96 21.38 -23.43
CA THR A 413 -32.77 20.69 -22.42
C THR A 413 -34.09 21.42 -22.19
N ALA A 414 -35.17 20.68 -22.00
CA ALA A 414 -36.52 21.26 -21.86
C ALA A 414 -36.66 22.18 -20.63
N GLY A 415 -36.49 23.49 -20.83
CA GLY A 415 -36.52 24.53 -19.78
C GLY A 415 -37.86 24.79 -19.08
N GLN A 416 -38.82 23.86 -19.15
CA GLN A 416 -40.04 23.91 -18.34
C GLN A 416 -39.76 23.34 -16.95
N GLU A 417 -40.27 23.99 -15.91
CA GLU A 417 -40.14 23.62 -14.50
C GLU A 417 -40.49 22.15 -14.21
N ARG A 418 -41.42 21.55 -14.97
CA ARG A 418 -41.84 20.15 -14.87
C ARG A 418 -40.77 19.12 -15.27
N PHE A 419 -39.71 19.51 -15.99
CA PHE A 419 -38.61 18.61 -16.40
C PHE A 419 -37.30 18.82 -15.62
N ARG A 420 -37.30 19.69 -14.60
CA ARG A 420 -36.12 20.12 -13.83
C ARG A 420 -35.32 18.97 -13.19
N SER A 421 -35.94 17.83 -12.92
CA SER A 421 -35.29 16.59 -12.46
C SER A 421 -34.40 15.92 -13.52
N ILE A 422 -34.77 16.05 -14.80
CA ILE A 422 -33.98 15.57 -15.94
C ILE A 422 -32.80 16.53 -16.16
N THR A 423 -33.06 17.85 -16.20
CA THR A 423 -32.01 18.88 -16.40
C THR A 423 -30.85 18.74 -15.41
N LYS A 424 -31.14 18.45 -14.12
CA LYS A 424 -30.10 18.24 -13.10
C LYS A 424 -29.12 17.10 -13.38
N GLN A 425 -29.44 16.13 -14.25
CA GLN A 425 -28.50 15.07 -14.63
C GLN A 425 -27.46 15.55 -15.66
N TYR A 426 -27.81 16.53 -16.50
CA TYR A 426 -26.93 17.06 -17.57
C TYR A 426 -26.04 18.20 -17.09
N LEU A 427 -26.47 18.97 -16.08
CA LEU A 427 -25.66 20.04 -15.47
C LEU A 427 -24.37 19.50 -14.82
N ARG A 428 -24.38 18.26 -14.34
CA ARG A 428 -23.24 17.62 -13.69
C ARG A 428 -22.17 17.23 -14.72
N LYS A 429 -20.92 17.68 -14.53
CA LYS A 429 -19.83 17.62 -15.53
C LYS A 429 -20.09 18.41 -16.83
N SER A 430 -20.92 19.44 -16.79
CA SER A 430 -20.96 20.42 -17.89
C SER A 430 -19.75 21.36 -17.79
N ASP A 431 -18.91 21.45 -18.83
CA ASP A 431 -17.82 22.43 -18.91
C ASP A 431 -18.33 23.88 -18.86
N GLY A 432 -19.59 24.09 -19.24
CA GLY A 432 -20.28 25.37 -19.15
C GLY A 432 -21.79 25.25 -19.38
N VAL A 433 -22.53 26.26 -18.90
CA VAL A 433 -24.00 26.30 -18.92
C VAL A 433 -24.47 27.66 -19.41
N VAL A 434 -25.32 27.65 -20.44
CA VAL A 434 -25.93 28.87 -21.01
C VAL A 434 -27.38 28.97 -20.52
N LEU A 435 -27.65 29.93 -19.63
CA LEU A 435 -28.97 30.19 -19.09
C LEU A 435 -29.63 31.35 -19.86
N VAL A 436 -30.72 31.06 -20.57
CA VAL A 436 -31.37 32.01 -21.49
C VAL A 436 -32.70 32.51 -20.91
N TYR A 437 -32.93 33.82 -20.93
CA TYR A 437 -34.23 34.45 -20.62
C TYR A 437 -34.75 35.29 -21.79
N ASP A 438 -35.97 35.79 -21.67
CA ASP A 438 -36.64 36.62 -22.68
C ASP A 438 -36.69 38.08 -22.21
N VAL A 439 -36.02 38.99 -22.92
CA VAL A 439 -35.97 40.42 -22.57
C VAL A 439 -37.35 41.09 -22.60
N THR A 440 -38.32 40.48 -23.29
CA THR A 440 -39.72 40.93 -23.35
C THR A 440 -40.59 40.37 -22.22
N SER A 441 -40.04 39.56 -21.31
CA SER A 441 -40.79 38.93 -20.22
C SER A 441 -40.04 38.95 -18.89
N GLU A 442 -40.36 39.94 -18.06
CA GLU A 442 -39.84 40.10 -16.69
C GLU A 442 -40.01 38.81 -15.85
N THR A 443 -41.07 38.04 -16.07
CA THR A 443 -41.30 36.75 -15.40
C THR A 443 -40.19 35.74 -15.70
N THR A 444 -39.67 35.69 -16.93
CA THR A 444 -38.54 34.80 -17.27
C THR A 444 -37.25 35.25 -16.61
N PHE A 445 -37.01 36.55 -16.54
CA PHE A 445 -35.85 37.14 -15.86
C PHE A 445 -35.88 36.91 -14.34
N ARG A 446 -37.03 37.13 -13.69
CA ARG A 446 -37.21 36.80 -12.25
C ARG A 446 -36.92 35.31 -11.95
N ASN A 447 -37.21 34.42 -12.88
CA ASN A 447 -36.95 32.98 -12.75
C ASN A 447 -35.45 32.60 -12.90
N VAL A 448 -34.59 33.47 -13.43
CA VAL A 448 -33.13 33.22 -13.59
C VAL A 448 -32.51 32.84 -12.25
N ARG A 449 -32.85 33.55 -11.16
CA ARG A 449 -32.31 33.29 -9.81
C ARG A 449 -32.56 31.86 -9.35
N ALA A 450 -33.77 31.34 -9.57
CA ALA A 450 -34.12 29.97 -9.20
C ALA A 450 -33.37 28.92 -10.03
N TRP A 451 -33.06 29.21 -11.30
CA TRP A 451 -32.21 28.36 -12.14
C TRP A 451 -30.74 28.43 -11.73
N MET A 452 -30.20 29.62 -11.42
CA MET A 452 -28.82 29.77 -10.92
C MET A 452 -28.58 28.96 -9.64
N THR A 453 -29.51 28.98 -8.67
CA THR A 453 -29.41 28.10 -7.49
C THR A 453 -29.34 26.63 -7.88
N SER A 454 -30.15 26.17 -8.85
CA SER A 454 -30.09 24.77 -9.30
C SER A 454 -28.88 24.42 -10.16
N ILE A 455 -28.17 25.40 -10.73
CA ILE A 455 -26.87 25.21 -11.39
C ILE A 455 -25.78 25.08 -10.30
N GLN A 456 -25.76 26.01 -9.33
CA GLN A 456 -24.84 25.99 -8.18
C GLN A 456 -25.01 24.74 -7.28
N GLU A 457 -26.18 24.10 -7.29
CA GLU A 457 -26.45 22.82 -6.60
C GLU A 457 -25.99 21.56 -7.36
N ALA A 458 -25.64 21.65 -8.65
CA ALA A 458 -25.58 20.46 -9.54
C ALA A 458 -24.45 20.43 -10.57
N ALA A 459 -23.93 21.59 -10.99
CA ALA A 459 -22.71 21.71 -11.79
C ALA A 459 -21.48 21.71 -10.87
N ASP A 460 -20.31 21.42 -11.44
CA ASP A 460 -19.03 21.44 -10.73
C ASP A 460 -18.48 22.90 -10.65
N ASP A 461 -17.70 23.22 -9.60
CA ASP A 461 -17.27 24.60 -9.26
C ASP A 461 -16.51 25.34 -10.38
N ASP A 462 -15.95 24.60 -11.35
CA ASP A 462 -15.19 25.09 -12.48
C ASP A 462 -16.00 25.28 -13.77
N CYS A 463 -17.31 25.01 -13.78
CA CYS A 463 -18.23 25.27 -14.88
C CYS A 463 -18.21 26.75 -15.36
N VAL A 464 -18.26 26.99 -16.68
CA VAL A 464 -18.41 28.33 -17.28
C VAL A 464 -19.90 28.70 -17.42
N ILE A 465 -20.43 29.48 -16.48
CA ILE A 465 -21.82 29.96 -16.54
C ILE A 465 -21.92 31.22 -17.42
N THR A 466 -22.94 31.29 -18.29
CA THR A 466 -23.27 32.46 -19.11
C THR A 466 -24.77 32.74 -19.06
N LEU A 467 -25.14 33.97 -18.73
CA LEU A 467 -26.51 34.49 -18.78
C LEU A 467 -26.77 35.17 -20.12
N VAL A 468 -27.90 34.86 -20.78
CA VAL A 468 -28.24 35.40 -22.10
C VAL A 468 -29.64 36.01 -22.13
N GLY A 469 -29.73 37.32 -22.41
CA GLY A 469 -30.99 37.99 -22.74
C GLY A 469 -31.34 37.79 -24.21
N ASN A 470 -32.33 36.96 -24.53
CA ASN A 470 -32.71 36.66 -25.91
C ASN A 470 -33.96 37.45 -26.35
N LYS A 471 -34.15 37.55 -27.67
CA LYS A 471 -35.24 38.24 -28.40
C LYS A 471 -35.14 39.76 -28.47
N ILE A 472 -33.92 40.31 -28.53
CA ILE A 472 -33.70 41.74 -28.80
C ILE A 472 -34.35 42.23 -30.11
N ASP A 473 -34.67 41.34 -31.06
CA ASP A 473 -35.44 41.62 -32.29
C ASP A 473 -36.93 41.98 -32.07
N LEU A 474 -37.30 42.36 -30.85
CA LEU A 474 -38.61 42.86 -30.43
C LEU A 474 -38.54 44.21 -29.70
N CYS A 475 -37.35 44.71 -29.37
CA CYS A 475 -37.16 45.91 -28.56
C CYS A 475 -35.99 46.72 -29.11
N ASP A 476 -36.30 47.65 -30.01
CA ASP A 476 -35.32 48.59 -30.59
C ASP A 476 -34.90 49.72 -29.62
N ASP A 477 -35.40 49.68 -28.37
CA ASP A 477 -35.24 50.72 -27.33
C ASP A 477 -35.15 50.07 -25.93
N ASP A 478 -34.04 50.32 -25.22
CA ASP A 478 -33.75 49.77 -23.89
C ASP A 478 -34.67 50.34 -22.79
N GLU A 479 -35.18 51.57 -22.96
CA GLU A 479 -36.05 52.22 -21.97
C GLU A 479 -37.51 51.75 -22.07
N LYS A 480 -37.91 51.14 -23.20
CA LYS A 480 -39.28 50.66 -23.44
C LYS A 480 -39.50 49.17 -23.13
N ARG A 481 -38.45 48.40 -22.80
CA ARG A 481 -38.56 46.95 -22.57
C ARG A 481 -38.74 46.55 -21.10
N PRO A 482 -39.42 45.42 -20.80
CA PRO A 482 -39.65 44.97 -19.41
C PRO A 482 -38.40 44.55 -18.62
N VAL A 483 -37.27 44.30 -19.28
CA VAL A 483 -35.99 43.94 -18.64
C VAL A 483 -34.86 44.66 -19.39
N LYS A 484 -34.22 45.65 -18.74
CA LYS A 484 -33.19 46.49 -19.36
C LYS A 484 -31.83 45.80 -19.40
N TYR A 485 -30.94 46.28 -20.26
CA TYR A 485 -29.55 45.76 -20.35
C TYR A 485 -28.85 45.83 -18.99
N LYS A 486 -29.01 46.96 -18.29
CA LYS A 486 -28.41 47.23 -16.98
C LYS A 486 -28.87 46.25 -15.89
N ASP A 487 -30.12 45.77 -15.96
CA ASP A 487 -30.64 44.80 -15.00
C ASP A 487 -30.05 43.41 -15.25
N GLY A 488 -29.97 43.00 -16.52
CA GLY A 488 -29.34 41.74 -16.94
C GLY A 488 -27.84 41.68 -16.59
N ALA A 489 -27.10 42.74 -16.93
CA ALA A 489 -25.68 42.86 -16.61
C ALA A 489 -25.44 42.83 -15.09
N LYS A 490 -26.20 43.62 -14.32
CA LYS A 490 -26.09 43.64 -12.84
C LYS A 490 -26.40 42.28 -12.20
N LEU A 491 -27.35 41.51 -12.74
CA LEU A 491 -27.64 40.16 -12.27
C LEU A 491 -26.50 39.18 -12.64
N ALA A 492 -25.84 39.37 -13.77
CA ALA A 492 -24.68 38.57 -14.13
C ALA A 492 -23.47 38.88 -13.25
N ASP A 493 -23.23 40.16 -12.91
CA ASP A 493 -22.23 40.59 -11.92
C ASP A 493 -22.53 40.02 -10.52
N GLU A 494 -23.81 40.00 -10.09
CA GLU A 494 -24.27 39.40 -8.81
C GLU A 494 -23.89 37.90 -8.70
N TYR A 495 -23.79 37.20 -9.84
CA TYR A 495 -23.40 35.77 -9.91
C TYR A 495 -21.98 35.51 -10.47
N GLY A 496 -21.22 36.55 -10.84
CA GLY A 496 -19.88 36.41 -11.42
C GLY A 496 -19.83 35.66 -12.76
N CYS A 497 -20.86 35.78 -13.60
CA CYS A 497 -21.01 35.04 -14.85
C CYS A 497 -20.95 35.95 -16.10
N LEU A 498 -20.72 35.36 -17.29
CA LEU A 498 -20.75 36.13 -18.54
C LEU A 498 -22.18 36.63 -18.85
N PHE A 499 -22.30 37.81 -19.45
CA PHE A 499 -23.57 38.35 -19.95
C PHE A 499 -23.50 38.70 -21.44
N PHE A 500 -24.51 38.28 -22.19
CA PHE A 500 -24.74 38.69 -23.57
C PHE A 500 -26.22 38.91 -23.83
N GLU A 501 -26.55 39.73 -24.83
CA GLU A 501 -27.91 39.79 -25.38
C GLU A 501 -27.90 39.41 -26.87
N THR A 502 -28.91 38.65 -27.29
CA THR A 502 -28.91 37.95 -28.58
C THR A 502 -30.29 37.98 -29.26
N SER A 503 -30.32 37.73 -30.57
CA SER A 503 -31.53 37.31 -31.26
C SER A 503 -31.33 35.96 -31.94
N ALA A 504 -31.88 34.91 -31.33
CA ALA A 504 -31.99 33.57 -31.92
C ALA A 504 -32.75 33.54 -33.26
N ARG A 505 -33.48 34.61 -33.63
CA ARG A 505 -34.20 34.76 -34.91
C ARG A 505 -33.33 35.39 -36.00
N GLN A 506 -32.50 36.37 -35.66
CA GLN A 506 -31.67 37.12 -36.62
C GLN A 506 -30.27 36.51 -36.78
N GLY A 507 -29.78 35.78 -35.78
CA GLY A 507 -28.38 35.32 -35.70
C GLY A 507 -27.48 36.23 -34.84
N THR A 508 -27.99 37.40 -34.43
CA THR A 508 -27.25 38.48 -33.76
C THR A 508 -26.60 38.02 -32.45
N ILE A 509 -25.27 38.20 -32.35
CA ILE A 509 -24.41 37.96 -31.18
C ILE A 509 -24.29 36.46 -30.79
N ILE A 510 -24.89 35.54 -31.54
CA ILE A 510 -24.87 34.10 -31.21
C ILE A 510 -23.46 33.50 -31.40
N ALA A 511 -22.77 33.84 -32.50
CA ALA A 511 -21.45 33.29 -32.78
C ALA A 511 -20.45 33.79 -31.73
N GLU A 512 -20.47 35.09 -31.48
CA GLU A 512 -19.65 35.83 -30.54
C GLU A 512 -19.84 35.32 -29.09
N THR A 513 -21.07 35.02 -28.70
CA THR A 513 -21.39 34.39 -27.39
C THR A 513 -20.75 33.00 -27.30
N MET A 514 -20.93 32.15 -28.32
CA MET A 514 -20.41 30.77 -28.31
C MET A 514 -18.88 30.72 -28.40
N GLU A 515 -18.25 31.65 -29.12
CA GLU A 515 -16.80 31.81 -29.18
C GLU A 515 -16.22 32.33 -27.86
N ALA A 516 -16.89 33.26 -27.18
CA ALA A 516 -16.49 33.74 -25.85
C ALA A 516 -16.56 32.62 -24.79
N ILE A 517 -17.64 31.82 -24.79
CA ILE A 517 -17.78 30.64 -23.93
C ILE A 517 -16.65 29.64 -24.21
N ALA A 518 -16.43 29.28 -25.48
CA ALA A 518 -15.41 28.33 -25.88
C ALA A 518 -13.99 28.81 -25.53
N ARG A 519 -13.70 30.11 -25.66
CA ARG A 519 -12.42 30.70 -25.25
C ARG A 519 -12.22 30.63 -23.73
N LEU A 520 -13.24 30.89 -22.91
CA LEU A 520 -13.12 30.75 -21.45
C LEU A 520 -12.95 29.28 -21.01
N MET A 521 -13.65 28.34 -21.65
CA MET A 521 -13.45 26.90 -21.43
C MET A 521 -12.00 26.50 -21.76
N GLN A 522 -11.52 26.88 -22.95
CA GLN A 522 -10.14 26.64 -23.40
C GLN A 522 -9.11 27.29 -22.47
N GLU A 523 -9.35 28.52 -21.99
CA GLU A 523 -8.48 29.18 -21.02
C GLU A 523 -8.42 28.44 -19.68
N LYS A 524 -9.54 27.91 -19.17
CA LYS A 524 -9.57 27.09 -17.94
C LYS A 524 -8.76 25.81 -18.12
N ASP A 525 -8.98 25.08 -19.22
CA ASP A 525 -8.27 23.85 -19.55
C ASP A 525 -6.75 24.10 -19.80
N ASP A 526 -6.37 25.13 -20.57
CA ASP A 526 -4.95 25.51 -20.73
C ASP A 526 -4.30 25.94 -19.40
N LYS A 527 -5.05 26.59 -18.47
CA LYS A 527 -4.56 26.92 -17.11
C LYS A 527 -4.38 25.65 -16.27
N GLN A 528 -5.33 24.71 -16.32
CA GLN A 528 -5.27 23.43 -15.63
C GLN A 528 -4.10 22.57 -16.15
N ARG A 529 -3.97 22.39 -17.46
CA ARG A 529 -2.87 21.65 -18.10
C ARG A 529 -1.50 22.25 -17.78
N LYS A 530 -1.39 23.58 -17.72
CA LYS A 530 -0.17 24.26 -17.22
C LYS A 530 0.09 23.91 -15.75
N GLY A 531 -0.93 23.94 -14.90
CA GLY A 531 -0.84 23.50 -13.50
C GLY A 531 -0.38 22.04 -13.34
N GLU A 532 -0.94 21.12 -14.14
CA GLU A 532 -0.55 19.71 -14.16
C GLU A 532 0.91 19.51 -14.61
N ASN A 533 1.33 20.18 -15.69
CA ASN A 533 2.71 20.08 -16.18
C ASN A 533 3.73 20.69 -15.22
N ILE A 534 3.40 21.80 -14.56
CA ILE A 534 4.24 22.38 -13.49
C ILE A 534 4.33 21.41 -12.31
N ALA A 535 3.21 20.79 -11.90
CA ALA A 535 3.20 19.82 -10.81
C ALA A 535 4.01 18.55 -11.15
N LYS A 536 3.92 18.04 -12.39
CA LYS A 536 4.72 16.90 -12.89
C LYS A 536 6.22 17.18 -12.82
N ASN A 537 6.69 18.21 -13.52
CA ASN A 537 8.11 18.57 -13.57
C ASN A 537 8.71 18.77 -12.16
N LEU A 538 7.96 19.43 -11.26
CA LEU A 538 8.35 19.64 -9.88
C LEU A 538 8.44 18.32 -9.08
N LEU A 539 7.49 17.41 -9.28
CA LEU A 539 7.48 16.10 -8.63
C LEU A 539 8.60 15.20 -9.14
N ASP A 540 8.94 15.28 -10.44
CA ASP A 540 10.05 14.54 -11.03
C ASP A 540 11.42 15.03 -10.50
N GLU A 541 11.61 16.35 -10.33
CA GLU A 541 12.79 16.91 -9.66
C GLU A 541 12.88 16.43 -8.20
N TYR A 542 11.78 16.53 -7.44
CA TYR A 542 11.74 16.04 -6.06
C TYR A 542 11.92 14.53 -5.97
N ASN A 543 11.46 13.75 -6.96
CA ASN A 543 11.59 12.29 -7.00
C ASN A 543 13.06 11.84 -7.07
N HIS A 544 13.89 12.52 -7.85
CA HIS A 544 15.34 12.29 -7.86
C HIS A 544 15.96 12.65 -6.52
N ASN A 545 15.71 13.87 -6.02
CA ASN A 545 16.30 14.38 -4.77
C ASN A 545 15.92 13.54 -3.54
N ILE A 546 14.65 13.12 -3.40
CA ILE A 546 14.21 12.30 -2.26
C ILE A 546 14.77 10.88 -2.32
N THR A 547 14.93 10.31 -3.53
CA THR A 547 15.56 9.00 -3.74
C THR A 547 17.03 9.02 -3.29
N GLU A 548 17.75 10.10 -3.59
CA GLU A 548 19.16 10.25 -3.17
C GLU A 548 19.29 10.34 -1.64
N ILE A 549 18.42 11.11 -0.98
CA ILE A 549 18.36 11.22 0.48
C ILE A 549 17.90 9.89 1.13
N ALA A 550 16.96 9.18 0.51
CA ALA A 550 16.47 7.89 0.99
C ALA A 550 17.55 6.79 0.91
N TYR A 551 18.34 6.75 -0.16
CA TYR A 551 19.54 5.88 -0.25
C TYR A 551 20.52 6.16 0.89
N ILE A 552 20.88 7.43 1.12
CA ILE A 552 21.79 7.83 2.20
C ILE A 552 21.22 7.43 3.57
N THR A 553 19.91 7.59 3.78
CA THR A 553 19.24 7.22 5.03
C THR A 553 19.20 5.71 5.24
N SER A 554 18.77 4.95 4.23
CA SER A 554 18.70 3.48 4.25
C SER A 554 20.09 2.85 4.45
N SER A 555 21.12 3.36 3.76
CA SER A 555 22.51 2.91 3.97
C SER A 555 23.05 3.29 5.33
N SER A 556 22.69 4.44 5.89
CA SER A 556 23.09 4.79 7.27
C SER A 556 22.46 3.84 8.29
N GLU A 557 21.18 3.52 8.10
CA GLU A 557 20.45 2.56 8.93
C GLU A 557 21.03 1.15 8.83
N PHE A 558 21.40 0.70 7.63
CA PHE A 558 22.07 -0.58 7.40
C PHE A 558 23.40 -0.69 8.16
N GLU A 559 24.29 0.30 8.03
CA GLU A 559 25.63 0.28 8.67
C GLU A 559 25.56 0.22 10.21
N TYR A 560 24.63 0.94 10.84
CA TYR A 560 24.39 0.80 12.29
C TYR A 560 23.80 -0.57 12.66
N ASN A 561 22.89 -1.10 11.83
CA ASN A 561 22.24 -2.38 12.07
C ASN A 561 23.20 -3.59 11.98
N ILE A 562 24.37 -3.42 11.35
CA ILE A 562 25.46 -4.41 11.28
C ILE A 562 26.63 -4.12 12.26
N ASP A 563 26.66 -2.95 12.90
CA ASP A 563 27.55 -2.62 14.02
C ASP A 563 26.92 -1.56 14.95
N LEU A 564 26.30 -2.05 16.04
CA LEU A 564 25.56 -1.28 17.04
C LEU A 564 26.51 -0.61 18.04
N ASN A 565 27.16 0.47 17.59
CA ASN A 565 28.00 1.34 18.43
C ASN A 565 27.43 2.77 18.51
N ASP A 566 27.83 3.55 19.51
CA ASP A 566 27.31 4.92 19.73
C ASP A 566 27.73 5.94 18.65
N VAL A 567 28.80 5.68 17.88
CA VAL A 567 29.24 6.54 16.77
C VAL A 567 28.27 6.42 15.60
N ASN A 568 27.98 5.20 15.16
CA ASN A 568 27.01 4.89 14.10
C ASN A 568 25.59 5.36 14.47
N LYS A 569 25.18 5.12 15.72
CA LYS A 569 23.92 5.59 16.31
C LYS A 569 23.76 7.11 16.24
N LYS A 570 24.84 7.86 16.46
CA LYS A 570 24.86 9.34 16.35
C LYS A 570 24.89 9.81 14.89
N LEU A 571 25.58 9.08 14.01
CA LEU A 571 25.62 9.35 12.57
C LEU A 571 24.21 9.32 11.94
N ILE A 572 23.37 8.37 12.36
CA ILE A 572 21.95 8.30 11.96
C ILE A 572 21.14 9.46 12.54
N LYS A 573 21.13 9.58 13.88
CA LYS A 573 20.12 10.38 14.59
C LYS A 573 20.16 11.86 14.25
N ASP A 574 21.34 12.44 14.13
CA ASP A 574 21.52 13.89 14.23
C ASP A 574 21.63 14.60 12.86
N LYS A 575 21.56 13.87 11.73
CA LYS A 575 21.71 14.47 10.37
C LYS A 575 20.82 13.85 9.30
N ASN A 576 21.07 12.61 8.90
CA ASN A 576 20.50 12.09 7.64
C ASN A 576 18.97 11.92 7.73
N TYR A 577 18.47 11.41 8.86
CA TYR A 577 17.03 11.29 9.08
C TYR A 577 16.32 12.64 9.26
N GLU A 578 16.97 13.65 9.86
CA GLU A 578 16.41 15.00 9.95
C GLU A 578 16.32 15.68 8.58
N VAL A 579 17.34 15.52 7.72
CA VAL A 579 17.32 16.00 6.33
C VAL A 579 16.20 15.33 5.52
N TYR A 580 15.99 14.02 5.70
CA TYR A 580 14.87 13.30 5.09
C TYR A 580 13.51 13.88 5.54
N LEU A 581 13.27 14.02 6.85
CA LEU A 581 12.03 14.61 7.38
C LEU A 581 11.83 16.08 6.94
N ALA A 582 12.91 16.87 6.85
CA ALA A 582 12.86 18.23 6.33
C ALA A 582 12.49 18.27 4.84
N CYS A 583 13.03 17.35 4.03
CA CYS A 583 12.67 17.21 2.63
C CYS A 583 11.17 16.89 2.47
N LEU A 584 10.65 15.90 3.21
CA LEU A 584 9.21 15.58 3.21
C LEU A 584 8.34 16.80 3.55
N LYS A 585 8.72 17.61 4.57
CA LYS A 585 8.01 18.85 4.91
C LYS A 585 8.04 19.87 3.77
N ILE A 586 9.18 20.06 3.11
CA ILE A 586 9.34 20.97 1.97
C ILE A 586 8.43 20.54 0.82
N VAL A 587 8.52 19.28 0.37
CA VAL A 587 7.68 18.76 -0.73
C VAL A 587 6.20 18.90 -0.38
N ALA A 588 5.78 18.59 0.85
CA ALA A 588 4.39 18.77 1.26
C ALA A 588 3.96 20.25 1.27
N SER A 589 4.81 21.17 1.72
CA SER A 589 4.50 22.61 1.75
C SER A 589 4.35 23.23 0.35
N VAL A 590 5.10 22.73 -0.64
CA VAL A 590 4.99 23.20 -2.02
C VAL A 590 3.81 22.51 -2.71
N THR A 591 3.65 21.20 -2.55
CA THR A 591 2.58 20.45 -3.23
C THR A 591 1.18 20.78 -2.71
N LYS A 592 1.04 21.30 -1.47
CA LYS A 592 -0.21 21.88 -0.93
C LYS A 592 -0.72 23.12 -1.69
N LYS A 593 0.09 23.71 -2.58
CA LYS A 593 -0.33 24.83 -3.42
C LYS A 593 -1.16 24.39 -4.64
N PHE A 594 -1.13 23.10 -5.01
CA PHE A 594 -1.92 22.57 -6.11
C PHE A 594 -3.24 21.98 -5.62
N ASN A 595 -4.36 22.51 -6.10
CA ASN A 595 -5.67 21.87 -5.96
C ASN A 595 -5.79 20.71 -6.97
N TYR A 596 -5.21 19.57 -6.62
CA TYR A 596 -5.19 18.38 -7.48
C TYR A 596 -6.59 17.79 -7.74
N HIS A 597 -7.63 18.18 -7.00
CA HIS A 597 -9.00 17.75 -7.29
C HIS A 597 -9.45 18.19 -8.70
N LEU A 598 -8.96 19.35 -9.17
CA LEU A 598 -9.26 19.92 -10.49
C LEU A 598 -8.49 19.26 -11.66
N PHE A 599 -7.51 18.40 -11.39
CA PHE A 599 -6.67 17.83 -12.47
C PHE A 599 -7.39 16.70 -13.24
N ASN A 600 -6.82 16.23 -14.35
CA ASN A 600 -7.33 15.08 -15.11
C ASN A 600 -6.50 13.81 -14.89
N ASP A 601 -5.19 13.93 -14.75
CA ASP A 601 -4.28 12.79 -14.52
C ASP A 601 -4.48 12.16 -13.12
N LYS A 602 -5.09 10.96 -13.08
CA LYS A 602 -5.37 10.19 -11.85
C LYS A 602 -4.11 9.81 -11.08
N SER A 603 -3.01 9.52 -11.76
CA SER A 603 -1.74 9.15 -11.14
C SER A 603 -1.11 10.37 -10.47
N LEU A 604 -1.15 11.53 -11.14
CA LEU A 604 -0.75 12.81 -10.57
C LEU A 604 -1.61 13.19 -9.34
N LYS A 605 -2.93 12.96 -9.37
CA LYS A 605 -3.80 13.17 -8.19
C LYS A 605 -3.37 12.32 -7.00
N LEU A 606 -3.15 11.02 -7.20
CA LEU A 606 -2.73 10.12 -6.12
C LEU A 606 -1.34 10.47 -5.59
N LEU A 607 -0.43 10.89 -6.48
CA LEU A 607 0.92 11.35 -6.13
C LEU A 607 0.85 12.62 -5.26
N LEU A 608 0.12 13.66 -5.70
CA LEU A 608 -0.05 14.90 -4.95
C LEU A 608 -0.78 14.70 -3.61
N HIS A 609 -1.84 13.89 -3.57
CA HIS A 609 -2.50 13.50 -2.32
C HIS A 609 -1.51 12.90 -1.31
N ARG A 610 -0.58 12.05 -1.78
CA ARG A 610 0.45 11.44 -0.93
C ARG A 610 1.51 12.44 -0.49
N THR A 611 2.05 13.26 -1.39
CA THR A 611 3.09 14.23 -1.05
C THR A 611 2.60 15.31 -0.08
N GLN A 612 1.31 15.66 -0.10
CA GLN A 612 0.73 16.61 0.85
C GLN A 612 0.60 16.06 2.28
N SER A 613 0.71 14.74 2.49
CA SER A 613 0.65 14.11 3.81
C SER A 613 1.98 14.21 4.55
N ILE A 614 1.97 14.92 5.68
CA ILE A 614 3.18 15.24 6.47
C ILE A 614 3.47 14.23 7.60
N GLY A 615 2.54 13.31 7.91
CA GLY A 615 2.74 12.22 8.87
C GLY A 615 3.35 12.67 10.21
N ILE A 616 4.41 11.98 10.65
CA ILE A 616 5.15 12.29 11.90
C ILE A 616 5.66 13.74 11.92
N ALA A 617 5.93 14.33 10.76
CA ALA A 617 6.44 15.68 10.59
C ALA A 617 5.40 16.79 10.89
N ALA A 618 4.14 16.43 11.20
CA ALA A 618 3.02 17.35 11.41
C ALA A 618 3.06 18.18 12.70
N GLU A 619 3.67 17.69 13.78
CA GLU A 619 3.74 18.46 15.02
C GLU A 619 4.65 19.68 14.84
N ASN A 620 4.20 20.84 15.28
CA ASN A 620 4.91 22.12 15.21
C ASN A 620 5.45 22.55 16.58
N ASP A 621 4.79 22.17 17.68
CA ASP A 621 5.25 22.40 19.04
C ASP A 621 6.55 21.63 19.33
N THR A 622 7.64 22.32 19.70
CA THR A 622 8.94 21.71 19.99
C THR A 622 8.98 21.06 21.37
N ALA A 623 8.22 21.57 22.35
CA ALA A 623 8.13 20.99 23.68
C ALA A 623 7.38 19.65 23.64
N LYS A 624 6.25 19.58 22.90
CA LYS A 624 5.51 18.32 22.72
C LYS A 624 6.29 17.26 21.95
N LYS A 625 7.11 17.64 20.96
CA LYS A 625 8.06 16.71 20.31
C LYS A 625 9.02 16.11 21.32
N LEU A 626 9.63 16.96 22.15
CA LEU A 626 10.59 16.51 23.15
C LEU A 626 9.93 15.60 24.20
N GLU A 627 8.73 15.94 24.67
CA GLU A 627 7.96 15.09 25.60
C GLU A 627 7.59 13.74 24.96
N LEU A 628 7.07 13.73 23.73
CA LEU A 628 6.78 12.50 22.98
C LEU A 628 8.05 11.63 22.79
N GLN A 629 9.18 12.25 22.49
CA GLN A 629 10.47 11.58 22.31
C GLN A 629 11.01 11.02 23.64
N MET A 630 10.89 11.76 24.74
CA MET A 630 11.24 11.31 26.08
C MET A 630 10.35 10.12 26.51
N LEU A 631 9.03 10.22 26.37
CA LEU A 631 8.11 9.13 26.72
C LEU A 631 8.40 7.86 25.91
N LYS A 632 8.62 7.98 24.60
CA LYS A 632 9.02 6.84 23.74
C LYS A 632 10.41 6.28 24.09
N THR A 633 11.31 7.09 24.64
CA THR A 633 12.62 6.63 25.11
C THR A 633 12.48 5.88 26.43
N ASN A 634 11.80 6.46 27.43
CA ASN A 634 11.55 5.84 28.73
C ASN A 634 10.85 4.47 28.61
N ILE A 635 9.86 4.33 27.72
CA ILE A 635 9.17 3.05 27.49
C ILE A 635 10.14 2.00 26.92
N LYS A 636 10.99 2.38 25.95
CA LYS A 636 12.02 1.48 25.38
C LYS A 636 13.08 1.08 26.40
N GLU A 637 13.52 2.02 27.23
CA GLU A 637 14.46 1.75 28.33
C GLU A 637 13.86 0.76 29.34
N VAL A 638 12.57 0.85 29.69
CA VAL A 638 11.90 -0.13 30.54
C VAL A 638 11.77 -1.49 29.83
N TYR A 639 11.49 -1.52 28.52
CA TYR A 639 11.43 -2.77 27.74
C TYR A 639 12.78 -3.48 27.67
N GLN A 640 13.88 -2.73 27.59
CA GLN A 640 15.25 -3.24 27.50
C GLN A 640 15.87 -3.61 28.86
N LYS A 641 15.12 -3.50 29.97
CA LYS A 641 15.60 -3.95 31.28
C LYS A 641 15.65 -5.48 31.35
N LYS A 642 16.84 -6.00 31.63
CA LYS A 642 17.03 -7.40 31.99
C LYS A 642 16.51 -7.67 33.41
N PHE A 643 16.07 -8.90 33.65
CA PHE A 643 15.66 -9.41 34.96
C PHE A 643 16.48 -10.64 35.35
N SER A 644 16.52 -10.95 36.65
CA SER A 644 17.21 -12.13 37.17
C SER A 644 16.35 -13.37 37.07
N PHE A 645 16.87 -14.44 36.45
CA PHE A 645 16.25 -15.76 36.44
C PHE A 645 17.35 -16.83 36.52
N ASN A 646 17.23 -17.75 37.49
CA ASN A 646 18.23 -18.80 37.79
C ASN A 646 19.70 -18.28 37.88
N GLY A 647 19.89 -17.03 38.31
CA GLY A 647 21.20 -16.36 38.42
C GLY A 647 21.67 -15.63 37.15
N SER A 648 21.04 -15.87 36.00
CA SER A 648 21.32 -15.18 34.74
C SER A 648 20.51 -13.88 34.60
N GLN A 649 21.04 -12.92 33.82
CA GLN A 649 20.35 -11.67 33.47
C GLN A 649 19.75 -11.78 32.06
N ILE A 650 18.42 -11.77 31.97
CA ILE A 650 17.64 -12.12 30.76
C ILE A 650 16.77 -10.93 30.35
N GLY A 651 16.82 -10.51 29.09
CA GLY A 651 15.96 -9.51 28.47
C GLY A 651 14.64 -10.11 27.98
N ILE A 652 13.60 -9.29 27.77
CA ILE A 652 12.28 -9.76 27.29
C ILE A 652 12.39 -10.49 25.94
N ASP A 653 13.31 -10.06 25.08
CA ASP A 653 13.63 -10.63 23.77
C ASP A 653 14.21 -12.05 23.84
N GLU A 654 14.93 -12.41 24.91
CA GLU A 654 15.50 -13.74 25.13
C GLU A 654 14.46 -14.77 25.65
N VAL A 655 13.32 -14.31 26.19
CA VAL A 655 12.35 -15.15 26.91
C VAL A 655 11.68 -16.19 26.00
N GLN A 656 11.37 -15.83 24.76
CA GLN A 656 10.64 -16.69 23.82
C GLN A 656 11.44 -17.97 23.48
N GLU A 657 12.74 -17.83 23.22
CA GLU A 657 13.63 -18.95 22.90
C GLU A 657 13.82 -19.86 24.13
N LEU A 658 14.03 -19.24 25.29
CA LEU A 658 14.18 -19.97 26.55
C LEU A 658 12.90 -20.76 26.91
N MET A 659 11.72 -20.16 26.78
CA MET A 659 10.43 -20.86 26.98
C MET A 659 10.24 -22.04 26.01
N GLY A 660 10.72 -21.94 24.77
CA GLY A 660 10.65 -23.03 23.80
C GLY A 660 11.45 -24.27 24.20
N SER A 661 12.64 -24.05 24.80
CA SER A 661 13.51 -25.13 25.30
C SER A 661 13.02 -25.81 26.59
N MET A 662 12.22 -25.10 27.41
CA MET A 662 11.81 -25.56 28.72
C MET A 662 10.69 -26.62 28.65
N GLN A 663 10.79 -27.62 29.54
CA GLN A 663 9.79 -28.70 29.66
C GLN A 663 8.97 -28.65 30.96
N ASN A 664 9.54 -28.07 32.03
CA ASN A 664 8.92 -28.00 33.36
C ASN A 664 7.91 -26.85 33.47
N PRO A 665 6.62 -27.12 33.77
CA PRO A 665 5.61 -26.08 34.01
C PRO A 665 6.01 -25.05 35.06
N ASP A 666 6.65 -25.45 36.16
CA ASP A 666 7.00 -24.52 37.24
C ASP A 666 8.08 -23.51 36.83
N ASP A 667 9.00 -23.90 35.96
CA ASP A 667 10.06 -23.00 35.49
C ASP A 667 9.56 -22.09 34.36
N LEU A 668 8.69 -22.60 33.48
CA LEU A 668 7.88 -21.79 32.56
C LEU A 668 7.06 -20.75 33.33
N LEU A 669 6.45 -21.13 34.46
CA LEU A 669 5.64 -20.26 35.31
C LEU A 669 6.48 -19.14 35.94
N LYS A 670 7.64 -19.48 36.52
CA LYS A 670 8.59 -18.51 37.10
C LYS A 670 9.08 -17.53 36.03
N LEU A 671 9.55 -18.04 34.89
CA LEU A 671 10.09 -17.24 33.79
C LEU A 671 9.04 -16.27 33.23
N TRP A 672 7.83 -16.77 32.97
CA TRP A 672 6.71 -15.97 32.48
C TRP A 672 6.33 -14.86 33.47
N ASN A 673 6.17 -15.17 34.76
CA ASN A 673 5.82 -14.16 35.78
C ASN A 673 6.89 -13.07 35.93
N SER A 674 8.18 -13.43 35.87
CA SER A 674 9.28 -12.46 35.93
C SER A 674 9.29 -11.55 34.71
N ALA A 675 9.20 -12.10 33.49
CA ALA A 675 9.16 -11.33 32.25
C ALA A 675 7.95 -10.38 32.20
N TYR A 676 6.77 -10.84 32.59
CA TYR A 676 5.54 -10.03 32.64
C TYR A 676 5.51 -8.99 33.77
N SER A 677 6.48 -9.01 34.69
CA SER A 677 6.61 -7.98 35.74
C SER A 677 7.52 -6.80 35.33
N VAL A 678 8.32 -6.94 34.27
CA VAL A 678 9.19 -5.86 33.78
C VAL A 678 8.41 -4.62 33.26
N PRO A 679 7.29 -4.76 32.52
CA PRO A 679 6.62 -3.60 31.91
C PRO A 679 5.78 -2.73 32.85
N SER A 680 5.55 -3.11 34.10
CA SER A 680 4.67 -2.36 35.02
C SER A 680 4.92 -0.83 35.07
N PRO A 681 6.19 -0.33 35.09
CA PRO A 681 6.46 1.11 35.07
C PRO A 681 6.04 1.83 33.77
N MET A 682 5.83 1.10 32.67
CA MET A 682 5.38 1.70 31.41
C MET A 682 3.96 2.29 31.49
N ARG A 683 3.10 1.81 32.40
CA ARG A 683 1.67 2.16 32.45
C ARG A 683 1.42 3.67 32.47
N GLU A 684 2.20 4.41 33.25
CA GLU A 684 2.12 5.88 33.28
C GLU A 684 2.64 6.55 32.01
N PHE A 685 3.81 6.13 31.52
CA PHE A 685 4.41 6.70 30.31
C PHE A 685 3.54 6.45 29.09
N TYR A 686 2.94 5.26 28.98
CA TYR A 686 2.02 4.89 27.91
C TYR A 686 0.73 5.71 27.98
N THR A 687 0.16 5.91 29.18
CA THR A 687 -1.00 6.79 29.38
C THR A 687 -0.72 8.23 28.91
N LYS A 688 0.44 8.79 29.26
CA LYS A 688 0.87 10.13 28.83
C LYS A 688 1.11 10.18 27.31
N LEU A 689 1.74 9.16 26.74
CA LEU A 689 2.02 9.02 25.30
C LEU A 689 0.72 9.01 24.47
N ILE A 690 -0.26 8.17 24.84
CA ILE A 690 -1.54 8.09 24.13
C ILE A 690 -2.31 9.43 24.21
N ASN A 691 -2.29 10.10 25.36
CA ASN A 691 -2.94 11.40 25.53
C ASN A 691 -2.35 12.49 24.60
N LEU A 692 -1.03 12.53 24.44
CA LEU A 692 -0.37 13.47 23.51
C LEU A 692 -0.62 13.09 22.05
N GLN A 693 -0.54 11.81 21.69
CA GLN A 693 -0.81 11.36 20.32
C GLN A 693 -2.28 11.58 19.91
N ASN A 694 -3.23 11.54 20.85
CA ASN A 694 -4.61 11.92 20.59
C ASN A 694 -4.79 13.42 20.33
N GLN A 695 -3.96 14.30 20.90
CA GLN A 695 -3.92 15.71 20.51
C GLN A 695 -3.35 15.86 19.09
N GLN A 696 -2.29 15.10 18.77
CA GLN A 696 -1.66 15.09 17.45
C GLN A 696 -2.61 14.56 16.36
N ALA A 697 -3.42 13.54 16.66
CA ALA A 697 -4.45 13.02 15.75
C ALA A 697 -5.49 14.10 15.41
N LYS A 698 -5.96 14.84 16.43
CA LYS A 698 -6.92 15.95 16.28
C LYS A 698 -6.37 17.12 15.48
N GLN A 699 -5.08 17.47 15.64
CA GLN A 699 -4.41 18.43 14.75
C GLN A 699 -4.42 17.98 13.28
N ASN A 700 -4.33 16.66 13.04
CA ASN A 700 -4.38 16.04 11.71
C ASN A 700 -5.80 15.71 11.22
N ARG A 701 -6.85 16.28 11.87
CA ARG A 701 -8.28 16.11 11.55
C ARG A 701 -8.88 14.71 11.81
N PHE A 702 -8.21 13.86 12.56
CA PHE A 702 -8.77 12.60 13.06
C PHE A 702 -9.41 12.80 14.44
N ALA A 703 -10.49 12.10 14.75
CA ALA A 703 -11.16 12.15 16.05
C ALA A 703 -10.26 11.65 17.19
N ASP A 704 -9.43 10.64 16.93
CA ASP A 704 -8.47 10.04 17.85
C ASP A 704 -7.35 9.30 17.10
N LYS A 705 -6.38 8.76 17.85
CA LYS A 705 -5.24 8.01 17.30
C LYS A 705 -5.67 6.73 16.56
N THR A 706 -6.77 6.08 16.92
CA THR A 706 -7.26 4.87 16.22
C THR A 706 -7.70 5.20 14.81
N GLU A 707 -8.49 6.27 14.63
CA GLU A 707 -8.92 6.69 13.28
C GLU A 707 -7.72 7.08 12.39
N SER A 708 -6.65 7.60 12.98
CA SER A 708 -5.39 7.88 12.25
C SER A 708 -4.56 6.64 11.87
N ILE A 709 -4.93 5.45 12.37
CA ILE A 709 -4.24 4.17 12.12
C ILE A 709 -5.09 3.22 11.26
N ILE A 710 -6.40 3.12 11.54
CA ILE A 710 -7.30 2.17 10.87
C ILE A 710 -8.72 2.75 10.74
N ASN A 711 -9.25 2.67 9.52
CA ASN A 711 -10.58 3.17 9.17
C ASN A 711 -11.71 2.19 9.56
N THR A 712 -12.95 2.67 9.49
CA THR A 712 -14.13 1.91 9.92
C THR A 712 -14.44 0.68 9.06
N ASP A 713 -14.09 0.67 7.78
CA ASP A 713 -14.40 -0.45 6.88
C ASP A 713 -13.34 -1.55 6.95
N GLU A 714 -12.07 -1.19 7.12
CA GLU A 714 -10.98 -2.13 7.41
C GLU A 714 -11.21 -2.90 8.72
N LYS A 715 -11.76 -2.25 9.76
CA LYS A 715 -12.21 -2.94 10.98
C LYS A 715 -13.28 -3.99 10.69
N LYS A 716 -14.30 -3.68 9.88
CA LYS A 716 -15.34 -4.64 9.48
C LYS A 716 -14.74 -5.83 8.72
N ILE A 717 -13.73 -5.60 7.86
CA ILE A 717 -13.02 -6.66 7.16
C ILE A 717 -12.30 -7.56 8.18
N VAL A 718 -11.56 -7.00 9.13
CA VAL A 718 -10.90 -7.75 10.22
C VAL A 718 -11.90 -8.56 11.05
N GLU A 719 -13.00 -7.94 11.50
CA GLU A 719 -14.06 -8.57 12.29
C GLU A 719 -14.71 -9.74 11.53
N LYS A 720 -15.02 -9.55 10.24
CA LYS A 720 -15.54 -10.58 9.34
C LYS A 720 -14.55 -11.74 9.22
N LEU A 721 -13.28 -11.47 8.87
CA LEU A 721 -12.26 -12.51 8.68
C LEU A 721 -12.02 -13.33 9.95
N TRP A 722 -12.01 -12.68 11.12
CA TRP A 722 -11.93 -13.39 12.38
C TRP A 722 -13.16 -14.28 12.62
N SER A 723 -14.36 -13.80 12.28
CA SER A 723 -15.59 -14.62 12.39
C SER A 723 -15.55 -15.87 11.49
N GLU A 724 -14.93 -15.77 10.30
CA GLU A 724 -14.76 -16.89 9.34
C GLU A 724 -13.71 -17.91 9.84
N LEU A 725 -12.62 -17.46 10.48
CA LEU A 725 -11.56 -18.33 11.03
C LEU A 725 -11.90 -18.97 12.39
N ARG A 726 -12.72 -18.30 13.20
CA ARG A 726 -13.04 -18.69 14.58
C ARG A 726 -13.47 -20.17 14.75
N PRO A 727 -14.29 -20.79 13.88
CA PRO A 727 -14.68 -22.19 14.02
C PRO A 727 -13.49 -23.16 13.99
N LEU A 728 -12.52 -22.94 13.10
CA LEU A 728 -11.31 -23.76 12.98
C LEU A 728 -10.40 -23.58 14.20
N HIS A 729 -10.23 -22.34 14.67
CA HIS A 729 -9.49 -22.05 15.90
C HIS A 729 -10.10 -22.76 17.12
N LEU A 730 -11.42 -22.74 17.26
CA LEU A 730 -12.13 -23.41 18.37
C LEU A 730 -11.91 -24.93 18.39
N LEU A 731 -11.86 -25.57 17.22
CA LEU A 731 -11.58 -27.01 17.08
C LEU A 731 -10.13 -27.34 17.44
N LEU A 732 -9.16 -26.60 16.90
CA LEU A 732 -7.73 -26.83 17.14
C LEU A 732 -7.33 -26.51 18.59
N HIS A 733 -7.88 -25.45 19.18
CA HIS A 733 -7.73 -25.13 20.61
C HIS A 733 -8.24 -26.27 21.49
N ALA A 734 -9.43 -26.81 21.21
CA ALA A 734 -9.99 -27.92 21.99
C ALA A 734 -9.11 -29.17 21.95
N TYR A 735 -8.53 -29.48 20.79
CA TYR A 735 -7.60 -30.59 20.59
C TYR A 735 -6.27 -30.37 21.33
N ILE A 736 -5.65 -29.20 21.19
CA ILE A 736 -4.42 -28.84 21.90
C ILE A 736 -4.64 -28.85 23.42
N ARG A 737 -5.76 -28.30 23.91
CA ARG A 737 -6.12 -28.34 25.33
C ARG A 737 -6.26 -29.77 25.85
N LYS A 738 -6.89 -30.68 25.09
CA LYS A 738 -6.95 -32.11 25.46
C LYS A 738 -5.55 -32.70 25.60
N LYS A 739 -4.65 -32.48 24.63
CA LYS A 739 -3.28 -32.98 24.65
C LYS A 739 -2.46 -32.37 25.82
N ILE A 740 -2.60 -31.07 26.09
CA ILE A 740 -1.98 -30.38 27.25
C ILE A 740 -2.47 -30.99 28.57
N ILE A 741 -3.78 -31.22 28.74
CA ILE A 741 -4.34 -31.86 29.95
C ILE A 741 -3.82 -33.29 30.12
N SER A 742 -3.61 -34.04 29.02
CA SER A 742 -3.03 -35.37 29.06
C SER A 742 -1.53 -35.36 29.44
N ALA A 743 -0.77 -34.36 28.99
CA ALA A 743 0.64 -34.20 29.30
C ALA A 743 0.90 -33.61 30.70
N TYR A 744 -0.02 -32.78 31.20
CA TYR A 744 0.09 -32.10 32.49
C TYR A 744 -1.20 -32.27 33.34
N PRO A 745 -1.48 -33.49 33.86
CA PRO A 745 -2.69 -33.77 34.61
C PRO A 745 -2.82 -32.89 35.87
N GLY A 746 -4.03 -32.40 36.14
CA GLY A 746 -4.35 -31.61 37.33
C GLY A 746 -4.04 -30.11 37.25
N LEU A 747 -3.31 -29.62 36.24
CA LEU A 747 -3.00 -28.18 36.11
C LEU A 747 -4.16 -27.33 35.54
N MET A 748 -5.13 -27.93 34.85
CA MET A 748 -6.33 -27.23 34.35
C MET A 748 -7.50 -28.17 34.06
N SER A 749 -8.72 -27.61 34.01
CA SER A 749 -9.96 -28.34 33.69
C SER A 749 -10.27 -28.34 32.18
N SER A 750 -11.02 -29.34 31.72
CA SER A 750 -11.40 -29.52 30.30
C SER A 750 -12.21 -28.38 29.66
N ASN A 751 -12.78 -27.48 30.46
CA ASN A 751 -13.65 -26.39 30.00
C ASN A 751 -13.01 -25.00 30.14
N GLU A 752 -11.79 -24.92 30.70
CA GLU A 752 -11.09 -23.66 31.01
C GLU A 752 -10.25 -23.17 29.81
N PRO A 753 -9.84 -21.89 29.80
CA PRO A 753 -8.83 -21.37 28.88
C PRO A 753 -7.46 -21.98 29.22
N ILE A 754 -6.56 -22.10 28.23
CA ILE A 754 -5.22 -22.66 28.46
C ILE A 754 -4.38 -21.64 29.25
N PRO A 755 -3.75 -22.02 30.38
CA PRO A 755 -2.80 -21.16 31.08
C PRO A 755 -1.58 -20.87 30.17
N ILE A 756 -1.41 -19.61 29.77
CA ILE A 756 -0.57 -19.21 28.63
C ILE A 756 0.88 -19.73 28.68
N HIS A 757 1.50 -19.83 29.86
CA HIS A 757 2.85 -20.40 30.03
C HIS A 757 3.00 -21.86 29.54
N LEU A 758 1.93 -22.67 29.60
CA LEU A 758 1.94 -24.06 29.11
C LEU A 758 2.02 -24.16 27.58
N THR A 759 1.86 -23.05 26.87
CA THR A 759 1.98 -23.00 25.40
C THR A 759 3.42 -23.03 24.89
N ARG A 760 4.41 -22.79 25.77
CA ARG A 760 5.83 -22.58 25.43
C ARG A 760 6.06 -21.46 24.40
N ASP A 761 5.13 -20.51 24.36
CA ASP A 761 5.20 -19.22 23.67
C ASP A 761 4.86 -18.14 24.69
N MET A 762 5.56 -17.00 24.65
CA MET A 762 5.34 -15.92 25.62
C MET A 762 3.90 -15.36 25.53
N PHE A 763 3.32 -15.37 24.34
CA PHE A 763 2.04 -14.76 23.98
C PHE A 763 0.96 -15.79 23.59
N GLY A 764 1.23 -17.10 23.66
CA GLY A 764 0.36 -18.16 23.12
C GLY A 764 0.10 -18.06 21.61
N SER A 765 0.96 -17.35 20.87
CA SER A 765 0.73 -16.89 19.50
C SER A 765 1.29 -17.81 18.41
N MET A 766 2.36 -18.54 18.72
CA MET A 766 3.02 -19.52 17.84
C MET A 766 3.39 -20.76 18.67
N MET A 767 2.58 -21.81 18.62
CA MET A 767 2.62 -22.92 19.59
C MET A 767 3.46 -24.12 19.13
N THR A 768 4.43 -23.91 18.23
CA THR A 768 5.23 -24.98 17.59
C THR A 768 6.03 -25.82 18.59
N HIS A 769 6.50 -25.23 19.68
CA HIS A 769 7.23 -25.94 20.74
C HIS A 769 6.40 -27.02 21.47
N LEU A 770 5.09 -27.13 21.18
CA LEU A 770 4.23 -28.22 21.66
C LEU A 770 4.14 -29.43 20.71
N GLU A 771 4.75 -29.39 19.52
CA GLU A 771 4.60 -30.43 18.47
C GLU A 771 4.71 -31.86 19.04
N ARG A 772 5.78 -32.16 19.79
CA ARG A 772 6.02 -33.46 20.46
C ARG A 772 4.90 -33.93 21.43
N ILE A 773 4.05 -33.02 21.89
CA ILE A 773 2.90 -33.30 22.77
C ILE A 773 1.61 -33.45 21.95
N VAL A 774 1.47 -32.71 20.85
CA VAL A 774 0.17 -32.51 20.16
C VAL A 774 0.05 -33.22 18.81
N LEU A 775 1.12 -33.74 18.21
CA LEU A 775 1.03 -34.50 16.96
C LEU A 775 -0.02 -35.65 17.07
N PRO A 776 -0.87 -35.86 16.04
CA PRO A 776 -1.75 -37.01 15.94
C PRO A 776 -1.00 -38.34 15.99
N PHE A 777 0.08 -38.45 15.18
CA PHE A 777 0.85 -39.69 14.98
C PHE A 777 2.28 -39.50 15.51
N PRO A 778 2.56 -39.74 16.80
CA PRO A 778 3.86 -39.42 17.41
C PRO A 778 5.01 -40.36 17.00
N ASN A 779 4.70 -41.49 16.37
CA ASN A 779 5.69 -42.41 15.79
C ASN A 779 6.20 -41.93 14.41
N VAL A 780 5.56 -40.90 13.85
CA VAL A 780 5.85 -40.32 12.54
C VAL A 780 6.48 -38.95 12.75
N SER A 781 7.72 -38.79 12.31
CA SER A 781 8.50 -37.55 12.48
C SER A 781 7.83 -36.34 11.83
N GLY A 782 7.84 -35.18 12.50
CA GLY A 782 7.58 -33.90 11.86
C GLY A 782 8.72 -33.47 10.93
N ILE A 783 8.48 -32.49 10.07
CA ILE A 783 9.48 -32.00 9.09
C ILE A 783 10.54 -31.13 9.80
N ASP A 784 11.68 -31.73 10.14
CA ASP A 784 12.90 -31.02 10.52
C ASP A 784 13.92 -31.02 9.37
N LEU A 785 14.09 -29.86 8.74
CA LEU A 785 15.02 -29.64 7.64
C LEU A 785 16.46 -29.44 8.12
N GLY A 786 16.70 -29.19 9.42
CA GLY A 786 18.04 -28.94 9.95
C GLY A 786 19.01 -30.10 9.67
N PRO A 787 18.69 -31.34 10.11
CA PRO A 787 19.49 -32.52 9.81
C PRO A 787 19.63 -32.79 8.30
N ALA A 788 18.56 -32.62 7.52
CA ALA A 788 18.56 -32.87 6.07
C ALA A 788 19.45 -31.87 5.30
N MET A 789 19.42 -30.58 5.67
CA MET A 789 20.30 -29.56 5.11
C MET A 789 21.77 -29.81 5.46
N ILE A 790 22.06 -30.22 6.70
CA ILE A 790 23.43 -30.57 7.14
C ILE A 790 23.93 -31.81 6.38
N HIS A 791 23.10 -32.84 6.21
CA HIS A 791 23.45 -34.04 5.43
C HIS A 791 23.75 -33.71 3.95
N ASN A 792 22.93 -32.84 3.35
CA ASN A 792 23.10 -32.35 1.98
C ASN A 792 24.15 -31.23 1.84
N ASN A 793 25.00 -30.99 2.86
CA ASN A 793 26.09 -30.01 2.86
C ASN A 793 25.66 -28.55 2.54
N PHE A 794 24.47 -28.13 2.97
CA PHE A 794 24.03 -26.74 2.82
C PHE A 794 24.90 -25.78 3.63
N THR A 795 25.17 -24.61 3.07
CA THR A 795 25.65 -23.42 3.78
C THR A 795 24.52 -22.42 3.98
N GLU A 796 24.70 -21.44 4.86
CA GLU A 796 23.68 -20.41 5.11
C GLU A 796 23.36 -19.63 3.82
N GLU A 797 24.40 -19.37 3.01
CA GLU A 797 24.34 -18.70 1.71
C GLU A 797 23.65 -19.54 0.63
N ARG A 798 23.78 -20.88 0.67
CA ARG A 798 23.08 -21.77 -0.28
C ARG A 798 21.55 -21.71 -0.13
N ILE A 799 21.03 -21.41 1.07
CA ILE A 799 19.57 -21.20 1.28
C ILE A 799 19.09 -19.98 0.46
N PHE A 800 19.84 -18.88 0.45
CA PHE A 800 19.51 -17.70 -0.35
C PHE A 800 19.62 -17.98 -1.86
N HIS A 801 20.60 -18.79 -2.29
CA HIS A 801 20.69 -19.21 -3.69
C HIS A 801 19.50 -20.07 -4.11
N TYR A 802 19.03 -21.01 -3.28
CA TYR A 802 17.79 -21.75 -3.57
C TYR A 802 16.56 -20.83 -3.66
N ALA A 803 16.46 -19.79 -2.82
CA ALA A 803 15.38 -18.82 -2.92
C ALA A 803 15.44 -17.99 -4.23
N ASP A 804 16.62 -17.52 -4.65
CA ASP A 804 16.80 -16.85 -5.95
C ASP A 804 16.50 -17.81 -7.13
N GLU A 805 16.94 -19.06 -7.06
CA GLU A 805 16.62 -20.11 -8.04
C GLU A 805 15.11 -20.39 -8.13
N PHE A 806 14.40 -20.45 -6.99
CA PHE A 806 12.95 -20.58 -6.96
C PHE A 806 12.25 -19.41 -7.65
N PHE A 807 12.61 -18.16 -7.33
CA PHE A 807 12.03 -16.98 -7.99
C PHE A 807 12.37 -16.93 -9.49
N VAL A 808 13.57 -17.34 -9.89
CA VAL A 808 13.94 -17.46 -11.31
C VAL A 808 13.13 -18.55 -12.03
N SER A 809 12.78 -19.66 -11.36
CA SER A 809 11.88 -20.70 -11.91
C SER A 809 10.48 -20.14 -12.25
N LEU A 810 10.03 -19.12 -11.50
CA LEU A 810 8.79 -18.39 -11.76
C LEU A 810 8.93 -17.33 -12.87
N ASN A 811 10.08 -17.22 -13.54
CA ASN A 811 10.38 -16.14 -14.50
C ASN A 811 10.31 -14.73 -13.86
N LEU A 812 10.74 -14.61 -12.59
CA LEU A 812 10.94 -13.34 -11.90
C LEU A 812 12.42 -12.89 -11.96
N THR A 813 12.68 -11.67 -11.46
CA THR A 813 13.96 -10.98 -11.64
C THR A 813 15.05 -11.57 -10.74
N ARG A 814 16.06 -12.23 -11.32
CA ARG A 814 17.26 -12.68 -10.57
C ARG A 814 17.87 -11.51 -9.77
N VAL A 815 18.25 -11.74 -8.52
CA VAL A 815 18.78 -10.67 -7.66
C VAL A 815 20.12 -10.11 -8.17
N PRO A 816 20.39 -8.79 -8.02
CA PRO A 816 21.62 -8.17 -8.53
C PRO A 816 22.91 -8.70 -7.91
N LYS A 817 24.06 -8.53 -8.58
CA LYS A 817 25.38 -8.87 -8.01
C LYS A 817 25.68 -8.15 -6.70
N ASN A 818 25.19 -6.92 -6.54
CA ASN A 818 25.36 -6.14 -5.32
C ASN A 818 24.65 -6.76 -4.11
N PHE A 819 23.53 -7.48 -4.30
CA PHE A 819 22.85 -8.19 -3.23
C PHE A 819 23.79 -9.18 -2.54
N TRP A 820 24.48 -10.02 -3.31
CA TRP A 820 25.46 -11.00 -2.79
C TRP A 820 26.68 -10.31 -2.15
N ASN A 821 27.17 -9.23 -2.78
CA ASN A 821 28.36 -8.51 -2.30
C ASN A 821 28.13 -7.66 -1.03
N LEU A 822 26.90 -7.21 -0.76
CA LEU A 822 26.59 -6.21 0.27
C LEU A 822 25.59 -6.67 1.33
N SER A 823 24.91 -7.81 1.15
CA SER A 823 24.02 -8.39 2.16
C SER A 823 24.80 -9.08 3.28
N ILE A 824 24.29 -9.00 4.50
CA ILE A 824 24.82 -9.76 5.64
C ILE A 824 23.94 -10.99 5.84
N LEU A 825 24.29 -12.06 5.11
CA LEU A 825 23.54 -13.32 5.08
C LEU A 825 23.83 -14.26 6.26
N LYS A 826 24.83 -13.93 7.08
CA LYS A 826 25.16 -14.61 8.35
C LYS A 826 25.85 -13.68 9.34
N LYS A 827 25.88 -14.07 10.62
CA LYS A 827 26.43 -13.25 11.70
C LYS A 827 27.94 -13.00 11.53
N ILE A 828 28.36 -11.74 11.48
CA ILE A 828 29.79 -11.37 11.41
C ILE A 828 30.44 -11.63 12.79
N PRO A 829 31.53 -12.42 12.88
CA PRO A 829 32.25 -12.63 14.14
C PRO A 829 32.76 -11.32 14.75
N GLY A 830 32.63 -11.18 16.07
CA GLY A 830 33.15 -10.04 16.83
C GLY A 830 32.34 -8.73 16.73
N ARG A 831 31.34 -8.62 15.85
CA ARG A 831 30.47 -7.43 15.77
C ARG A 831 29.21 -7.57 16.64
N ASN A 832 28.82 -6.48 17.28
CA ASN A 832 27.53 -6.36 17.95
C ASN A 832 26.47 -5.92 16.93
N MET A 833 25.84 -6.87 16.23
CA MET A 833 24.78 -6.57 15.26
C MET A 833 23.40 -6.94 15.79
N ALA A 834 22.36 -6.23 15.34
CA ALA A 834 21.00 -6.70 15.50
C ALA A 834 20.76 -7.87 14.52
N CYS A 835 20.29 -9.00 15.04
CA CYS A 835 20.16 -10.24 14.27
C CYS A 835 18.79 -10.49 13.64
N HIS A 836 17.81 -9.61 13.88
CA HIS A 836 16.46 -9.75 13.32
C HIS A 836 16.52 -9.72 11.77
N PRO A 837 15.88 -10.67 11.08
CA PRO A 837 15.74 -10.67 9.62
C PRO A 837 15.20 -9.33 9.12
N THR A 838 15.80 -8.77 8.07
CA THR A 838 15.34 -7.51 7.44
C THR A 838 15.86 -7.39 6.01
N ALA A 839 14.96 -7.31 5.05
CA ALA A 839 15.21 -6.81 3.69
C ALA A 839 15.21 -5.28 3.64
N PHE A 840 16.09 -4.71 2.82
CA PHE A 840 16.29 -3.28 2.63
C PHE A 840 16.11 -2.89 1.15
N ASP A 841 15.19 -1.96 0.91
CA ASP A 841 15.16 -1.15 -0.31
C ASP A 841 16.20 -0.02 -0.14
N MET A 842 17.18 0.03 -1.03
CA MET A 842 18.20 1.08 -1.04
C MET A 842 17.83 2.21 -2.02
N TYR A 843 16.67 2.12 -2.69
CA TYR A 843 16.13 3.08 -3.65
C TYR A 843 16.98 3.31 -4.92
N LYS A 844 18.08 2.57 -5.12
CA LYS A 844 18.87 2.52 -6.36
C LYS A 844 18.40 1.34 -7.23
N TYR A 845 18.74 1.33 -8.53
CA TYR A 845 18.20 0.36 -9.50
C TYR A 845 18.72 -1.08 -9.33
N ASP A 846 19.84 -1.26 -8.66
CA ASP A 846 20.64 -2.47 -8.56
C ASP A 846 21.17 -2.76 -7.15
N ASP A 847 20.76 -1.99 -6.14
CA ASP A 847 21.13 -2.19 -4.73
C ASP A 847 19.88 -2.50 -3.90
N VAL A 848 19.83 -3.74 -3.39
CA VAL A 848 18.82 -4.30 -2.49
C VAL A 848 19.56 -5.31 -1.61
N ARG A 849 19.26 -5.37 -0.31
CA ARG A 849 20.09 -6.12 0.66
C ARG A 849 19.25 -6.85 1.70
N ILE A 850 19.72 -7.98 2.19
CA ILE A 850 19.21 -8.61 3.42
C ILE A 850 20.25 -8.49 4.53
N ARG A 851 19.79 -8.35 5.78
CA ARG A 851 20.58 -8.63 6.98
C ARG A 851 19.87 -9.67 7.85
N MET A 852 20.50 -10.82 8.04
CA MET A 852 19.99 -11.94 8.85
C MET A 852 21.14 -12.72 9.50
N CYS A 853 20.98 -13.13 10.75
CA CYS A 853 21.91 -14.04 11.43
C CYS A 853 21.52 -15.51 11.20
N THR A 854 21.46 -15.90 9.93
CA THR A 854 20.94 -17.19 9.45
C THR A 854 21.63 -18.39 10.10
N SER A 855 20.85 -19.42 10.42
CA SER A 855 21.27 -20.74 10.90
C SER A 855 20.59 -21.86 10.10
N LEU A 856 21.17 -23.06 10.06
CA LEU A 856 20.62 -24.20 9.30
C LEU A 856 19.41 -24.84 10.04
N THR A 857 18.23 -24.24 9.95
CA THR A 857 16.98 -24.73 10.58
C THR A 857 15.76 -24.56 9.66
N SER A 858 14.70 -25.36 9.86
CA SER A 858 13.42 -25.19 9.12
C SER A 858 12.83 -23.78 9.25
N ARG A 859 13.03 -23.14 10.42
CA ARG A 859 12.56 -21.77 10.69
C ARG A 859 13.28 -20.76 9.79
N ASP A 860 14.60 -20.84 9.72
CA ASP A 860 15.39 -19.89 8.96
C ASP A 860 15.26 -20.14 7.45
N PHE A 861 15.10 -21.39 7.01
CA PHE A 861 14.74 -21.71 5.63
C PHE A 861 13.44 -21.00 5.19
N TYR A 862 12.39 -21.03 6.03
CA TYR A 862 11.16 -20.27 5.79
C TYR A 862 11.40 -18.76 5.75
N ILE A 863 12.14 -18.22 6.72
CA ILE A 863 12.42 -16.77 6.83
C ILE A 863 13.23 -16.26 5.61
N VAL A 864 14.20 -17.02 5.12
CA VAL A 864 14.97 -16.62 3.92
C VAL A 864 14.06 -16.44 2.71
N HIS A 865 13.09 -17.34 2.51
CA HIS A 865 12.10 -17.19 1.43
C HIS A 865 11.15 -16.00 1.65
N HIS A 866 10.76 -15.72 2.89
CA HIS A 866 9.98 -14.52 3.23
C HIS A 866 10.73 -13.22 2.91
N GLU A 867 11.97 -13.07 3.38
CA GLU A 867 12.79 -11.87 3.14
C GLU A 867 13.14 -11.69 1.66
N MET A 868 13.41 -12.78 0.93
CA MET A 868 13.62 -12.74 -0.51
C MET A 868 12.34 -12.36 -1.28
N GLY A 869 11.15 -12.60 -0.72
CA GLY A 869 9.88 -12.07 -1.22
C GLY A 869 9.80 -10.54 -1.18
N HIS A 870 10.29 -9.90 -0.10
CA HIS A 870 10.43 -8.44 -0.04
C HIS A 870 11.43 -7.94 -1.08
N ILE A 871 12.58 -8.60 -1.24
CA ILE A 871 13.59 -8.25 -2.25
C ILE A 871 13.00 -8.30 -3.67
N GLN A 872 12.20 -9.33 -4.00
CA GLN A 872 11.48 -9.39 -5.28
C GLN A 872 10.49 -8.23 -5.45
N HIS A 873 9.71 -7.91 -4.41
CA HIS A 873 8.76 -6.80 -4.44
C HIS A 873 9.48 -5.48 -4.76
N TYR A 874 10.62 -5.22 -4.11
CA TYR A 874 11.46 -4.04 -4.39
C TYR A 874 11.97 -4.04 -5.83
N LEU A 875 12.45 -5.19 -6.33
CA LEU A 875 12.97 -5.34 -7.69
C LEU A 875 11.91 -5.15 -8.78
N GLN A 876 10.63 -5.49 -8.53
CA GLN A 876 9.55 -5.26 -9.50
C GLN A 876 9.10 -3.79 -9.53
N TYR A 877 8.86 -3.15 -8.38
CA TYR A 877 8.36 -1.76 -8.37
C TYR A 877 9.42 -0.67 -8.55
N LYS A 878 10.72 -1.02 -8.68
CA LYS A 878 11.83 -0.03 -8.71
C LYS A 878 11.73 1.03 -9.82
N ASN A 879 10.98 0.77 -10.89
CA ASN A 879 10.76 1.73 -11.96
C ASN A 879 9.73 2.82 -11.61
N LEU A 880 8.97 2.66 -10.52
CA LEU A 880 7.99 3.65 -10.07
C LEU A 880 8.67 4.86 -9.40
N PRO A 881 7.99 6.04 -9.37
CA PRO A 881 8.31 7.14 -8.47
C PRO A 881 8.38 6.69 -7.00
N PHE A 882 9.28 7.30 -6.24
CA PHE A 882 9.55 7.05 -4.82
C PHE A 882 8.28 6.89 -3.96
N TRP A 883 7.31 7.80 -4.13
CA TRP A 883 6.04 7.81 -3.37
C TRP A 883 5.08 6.65 -3.70
N PHE A 884 5.39 5.86 -4.73
CA PHE A 884 4.72 4.62 -5.10
C PHE A 884 5.56 3.35 -4.85
N ARG A 885 6.89 3.47 -4.62
CA ARG A 885 7.80 2.37 -4.24
C ARG A 885 7.58 1.91 -2.80
N ARG A 886 6.43 1.27 -2.58
CA ARG A 886 6.04 0.60 -1.33
C ARG A 886 4.80 -0.26 -1.62
N SER A 887 4.49 -1.18 -0.71
CA SER A 887 3.22 -1.92 -0.73
C SER A 887 1.99 -0.99 -0.80
N PRO A 888 0.89 -1.38 -1.48
CA PRO A 888 -0.32 -0.56 -1.58
C PRO A 888 -1.12 -0.50 -0.27
N HIS A 889 -0.92 -1.50 0.59
CA HIS A 889 -1.48 -1.64 1.93
C HIS A 889 -0.46 -2.42 2.78
N ASP A 890 -0.31 -2.10 4.07
CA ASP A 890 0.76 -2.60 4.95
C ASP A 890 0.84 -4.13 5.05
N ALA A 891 -0.26 -4.83 4.79
CA ALA A 891 -0.32 -6.30 4.77
C ALA A 891 0.29 -6.96 3.52
N PHE A 892 0.50 -6.24 2.40
CA PHE A 892 0.84 -6.88 1.11
C PHE A 892 2.25 -7.48 1.11
N GLY A 893 3.29 -6.72 1.47
CA GLY A 893 4.67 -7.23 1.49
C GLY A 893 4.84 -8.44 2.40
N GLU A 894 4.33 -8.34 3.63
CA GLU A 894 4.32 -9.43 4.62
C GLU A 894 3.62 -10.70 4.07
N ALA A 895 2.48 -10.52 3.38
CA ALA A 895 1.73 -11.63 2.78
C ALA A 895 2.44 -12.25 1.57
N ILE A 896 3.14 -11.45 0.75
CA ILE A 896 3.89 -11.92 -0.42
C ILE A 896 5.07 -12.81 0.03
N GLY A 897 5.84 -12.37 1.02
CA GLY A 897 6.91 -13.18 1.61
C GLY A 897 6.38 -14.50 2.19
N ASP A 898 5.33 -14.44 3.02
CA ASP A 898 4.73 -15.63 3.61
C ASP A 898 4.08 -16.57 2.58
N ALA A 899 3.47 -16.05 1.49
CA ALA A 899 2.85 -16.88 0.46
C ALA A 899 3.88 -17.69 -0.34
N ILE A 900 5.09 -17.15 -0.54
CA ILE A 900 6.19 -17.86 -1.20
C ILE A 900 6.84 -18.86 -0.24
N ALA A 901 7.05 -18.46 1.01
CA ALA A 901 7.58 -19.34 2.04
C ALA A 901 6.60 -20.47 2.42
N LEU A 902 5.29 -20.32 2.15
CA LEU A 902 4.31 -21.42 2.15
C LEU A 902 4.56 -22.42 1.00
N ALA A 903 4.84 -21.93 -0.21
CA ALA A 903 5.08 -22.78 -1.38
C ALA A 903 6.36 -23.62 -1.22
N THR A 904 7.47 -23.01 -0.79
CA THR A 904 8.76 -23.71 -0.64
C THR A 904 8.84 -24.60 0.61
N MET A 905 7.93 -24.44 1.57
CA MET A 905 7.74 -25.36 2.69
C MET A 905 6.62 -26.41 2.45
N SER A 906 6.07 -26.50 1.23
CA SER A 906 5.17 -27.60 0.90
C SER A 906 5.94 -28.92 0.86
N PRO A 907 5.39 -30.06 1.35
CA PRO A 907 6.10 -31.33 1.34
C PRO A 907 6.56 -31.75 -0.06
N THR A 908 5.73 -31.51 -1.07
CA THR A 908 6.01 -31.74 -2.50
C THR A 908 7.22 -30.95 -3.01
N HIS A 909 7.39 -29.70 -2.58
CA HIS A 909 8.58 -28.91 -2.93
C HIS A 909 9.83 -29.41 -2.19
N LEU A 910 9.69 -29.75 -0.91
CA LEU A 910 10.80 -30.24 -0.07
C LEU A 910 11.35 -31.60 -0.56
N GLU A 911 10.47 -32.48 -1.07
CA GLU A 911 10.85 -33.71 -1.77
C GLU A 911 11.58 -33.42 -3.09
N ARG A 912 11.07 -32.48 -3.91
CA ARG A 912 11.72 -32.07 -5.18
C ARG A 912 13.18 -31.64 -4.97
N ILE A 913 13.49 -30.96 -3.87
CA ILE A 913 14.84 -30.45 -3.56
C ILE A 913 15.67 -31.40 -2.68
N GLY A 914 15.21 -32.63 -2.42
CA GLY A 914 15.97 -33.64 -1.67
C GLY A 914 16.15 -33.35 -0.18
N LEU A 915 15.28 -32.54 0.42
CA LEU A 915 15.27 -32.26 1.87
C LEU A 915 14.21 -33.08 2.64
N LEU A 916 13.45 -33.92 1.94
CA LEU A 916 12.38 -34.75 2.48
C LEU A 916 12.23 -36.03 1.65
N GLU A 917 11.87 -37.14 2.27
CA GLU A 917 11.70 -38.46 1.62
C GLU A 917 10.33 -39.05 1.96
N ASN A 918 9.58 -39.50 0.95
CA ASN A 918 8.34 -40.29 1.07
C ASN A 918 7.31 -39.73 2.09
N HIS A 919 7.17 -38.41 2.17
CA HIS A 919 6.23 -37.73 3.06
C HIS A 919 4.84 -37.61 2.41
N THR A 920 4.78 -37.13 1.18
CA THR A 920 3.53 -36.80 0.46
C THR A 920 2.58 -38.00 0.31
N THR A 921 3.13 -39.21 0.26
CA THR A 921 2.41 -40.48 0.06
C THR A 921 1.66 -41.00 1.30
N SER A 922 1.75 -40.33 2.46
CA SER A 922 1.09 -40.77 3.70
C SER A 922 0.16 -39.70 4.29
N ASP A 923 -1.09 -40.10 4.55
CA ASP A 923 -2.07 -39.28 5.28
C ASP A 923 -1.60 -38.93 6.70
N GLU A 924 -0.82 -39.79 7.35
CA GLU A 924 -0.29 -39.53 8.70
C GLU A 924 0.75 -38.40 8.69
N ASN A 925 1.65 -38.43 7.71
CA ASN A 925 2.63 -37.37 7.44
C ASN A 925 1.92 -36.04 7.13
N ASN A 926 0.99 -36.06 6.17
CA ASN A 926 0.27 -34.86 5.73
C ASN A 926 -0.59 -34.24 6.86
N LEU A 927 -1.20 -35.06 7.73
CA LEU A 927 -1.93 -34.56 8.90
C LEU A 927 -0.98 -34.01 9.99
N ASN A 928 0.14 -34.68 10.27
CA ASN A 928 1.16 -34.17 11.19
C ASN A 928 1.67 -32.79 10.71
N PHE A 929 2.02 -32.65 9.43
CA PHE A 929 2.41 -31.38 8.81
C PHE A 929 1.32 -30.30 8.99
N LEU A 930 0.06 -30.61 8.69
CA LEU A 930 -1.04 -29.65 8.85
C LEU A 930 -1.24 -29.24 10.33
N VAL A 931 -1.04 -30.13 11.30
CA VAL A 931 -1.05 -29.76 12.72
C VAL A 931 0.09 -28.80 13.06
N THR A 932 1.31 -29.06 12.57
CA THR A 932 2.47 -28.18 12.81
C THR A 932 2.31 -26.81 12.13
N GLN A 933 1.73 -26.75 10.92
CA GLN A 933 1.28 -25.48 10.31
C GLN A 933 0.15 -24.83 11.13
N GLY A 934 -0.77 -25.60 11.70
CA GLY A 934 -1.84 -25.08 12.55
C GLY A 934 -1.32 -24.41 13.83
N LEU A 935 -0.27 -25.00 14.45
CA LEU A 935 0.40 -24.45 15.63
C LEU A 935 1.13 -23.13 15.34
N SER A 936 1.77 -23.00 14.18
CA SER A 936 2.51 -21.79 13.80
C SER A 936 1.62 -20.67 13.27
N ARG A 937 0.49 -21.01 12.63
CA ARG A 937 -0.33 -20.07 11.87
C ARG A 937 -1.62 -19.66 12.58
N LEU A 938 -2.47 -20.62 12.97
CA LEU A 938 -3.85 -20.35 13.35
C LEU A 938 -4.02 -19.62 14.71
N PHE A 939 -2.97 -19.58 15.54
CA PHE A 939 -2.98 -18.88 16.83
C PHE A 939 -2.56 -17.40 16.76
N LEU A 940 -1.91 -16.96 15.67
CA LEU A 940 -1.53 -15.56 15.48
C LEU A 940 -2.75 -14.65 15.23
N PRO A 941 -3.73 -14.98 14.36
CA PRO A 941 -4.91 -14.15 14.14
C PRO A 941 -5.71 -13.80 15.41
N PRO A 942 -6.11 -14.74 16.29
CA PRO A 942 -6.82 -14.38 17.52
C PRO A 942 -6.02 -13.47 18.46
N TYR A 943 -4.71 -13.72 18.61
CA TYR A 943 -3.84 -12.88 19.43
C TYR A 943 -3.72 -11.46 18.85
N ALA A 944 -3.44 -11.35 17.55
CA ALA A 944 -3.28 -10.06 16.88
C ALA A 944 -4.57 -9.23 16.89
N TYR A 945 -5.71 -9.88 16.66
CA TYR A 945 -7.03 -9.26 16.76
C TYR A 945 -7.35 -8.80 18.18
N ALA A 946 -7.07 -9.61 19.21
CA ALA A 946 -7.25 -9.22 20.61
C ALA A 946 -6.37 -8.02 21.00
N LEU A 947 -5.10 -8.03 20.61
CA LEU A 947 -4.12 -7.00 20.94
C LEU A 947 -4.48 -5.65 20.32
N ASP A 948 -4.73 -5.60 19.01
CA ASP A 948 -5.03 -4.32 18.37
C ASP A 948 -6.47 -3.85 18.66
N THR A 949 -7.45 -4.75 18.89
CA THR A 949 -8.77 -4.35 19.45
C THR A 949 -8.63 -3.68 20.82
N TRP A 950 -7.75 -4.19 21.69
CA TRP A 950 -7.42 -3.55 22.97
C TRP A 950 -6.76 -2.18 22.72
N ARG A 951 -5.75 -2.09 21.86
CA ARG A 951 -5.06 -0.82 21.56
C ARG A 951 -5.98 0.23 20.95
N TRP A 952 -6.86 -0.13 20.01
CA TRP A 952 -7.84 0.78 19.42
C TRP A 952 -8.79 1.36 20.47
N SER A 953 -9.16 0.52 21.44
CA SER A 953 -10.07 0.88 22.53
C SER A 953 -9.36 1.66 23.65
N VAL A 954 -8.04 1.51 23.82
CA VAL A 954 -7.21 2.39 24.66
C VAL A 954 -6.97 3.73 23.98
N ASN A 955 -6.61 3.71 22.69
CA ASN A 955 -6.32 4.88 21.87
C ASN A 955 -7.54 5.82 21.78
N ASN A 956 -8.76 5.30 21.57
CA ASN A 956 -9.98 6.13 21.55
C ASN A 956 -10.55 6.45 22.95
N GLY A 957 -9.93 5.96 24.02
CA GLY A 957 -10.33 6.22 25.41
C GLY A 957 -11.51 5.38 25.94
N SER A 958 -12.01 4.40 25.18
CA SER A 958 -13.07 3.47 25.63
C SER A 958 -12.60 2.59 26.81
N ILE A 959 -11.32 2.24 26.84
CA ILE A 959 -10.65 1.58 27.96
C ILE A 959 -9.86 2.64 28.73
N LYS A 960 -10.26 2.87 29.97
CA LYS A 960 -9.57 3.81 30.88
C LYS A 960 -8.26 3.18 31.41
N PRO A 961 -7.26 3.99 31.82
CA PRO A 961 -6.03 3.49 32.43
C PRO A 961 -6.24 2.57 33.64
N SER A 962 -7.37 2.72 34.35
CA SER A 962 -7.83 1.90 35.47
C SER A 962 -8.36 0.50 35.11
N GLU A 963 -8.42 0.15 33.82
CA GLU A 963 -8.83 -1.19 33.35
C GLU A 963 -7.91 -1.74 32.25
N TYR A 964 -6.71 -1.18 32.07
CA TYR A 964 -5.79 -1.57 30.98
C TYR A 964 -5.49 -3.06 31.02
N ASN A 965 -5.09 -3.59 32.18
CA ASN A 965 -4.62 -4.97 32.27
C ASN A 965 -5.79 -5.97 32.29
N LYS A 966 -6.88 -5.63 32.99
CA LYS A 966 -8.13 -6.37 33.02
C LYS A 966 -8.74 -6.54 31.62
N ARG A 967 -8.88 -5.47 30.83
CA ARG A 967 -9.47 -5.56 29.48
C ARG A 967 -8.56 -6.29 28.50
N TYR A 968 -7.23 -6.19 28.65
CA TYR A 968 -6.27 -6.96 27.85
C TYR A 968 -6.53 -8.47 28.03
N TRP A 969 -6.54 -8.96 29.27
CA TRP A 969 -6.78 -10.38 29.56
C TRP A 969 -8.19 -10.85 29.22
N GLN A 970 -9.22 -10.00 29.35
CA GLN A 970 -10.56 -10.32 28.87
C GLN A 970 -10.59 -10.56 27.34
N LEU A 971 -9.93 -9.72 26.54
CA LEU A 971 -9.89 -9.86 25.07
C LEU A 971 -9.04 -11.06 24.62
N VAL A 972 -7.88 -11.26 25.25
CA VAL A 972 -7.03 -12.47 25.05
C VAL A 972 -7.83 -13.74 25.35
N CYS A 973 -8.57 -13.78 26.46
CA CYS A 973 -9.42 -14.93 26.75
C CYS A 973 -10.59 -15.07 25.76
N GLN A 974 -11.30 -13.99 25.41
CA GLN A 974 -12.49 -14.02 24.54
C GLN A 974 -12.20 -14.55 23.11
N TYR A 975 -11.01 -14.27 22.58
CA TYR A 975 -10.66 -14.61 21.21
C TYR A 975 -9.65 -15.76 21.09
N GLN A 976 -8.56 -15.72 21.86
CA GLN A 976 -7.48 -16.71 21.78
C GLN A 976 -7.73 -17.95 22.64
N GLY A 977 -8.45 -17.80 23.75
CA GLY A 977 -8.70 -18.88 24.70
C GLY A 977 -7.53 -19.18 25.63
N MET A 978 -6.70 -18.16 25.89
CA MET A 978 -5.62 -18.17 26.86
C MET A 978 -6.01 -17.41 28.13
N GLN A 979 -5.44 -17.79 29.27
CA GLN A 979 -5.54 -17.06 30.53
C GLN A 979 -4.15 -16.85 31.15
N PRO A 980 -3.93 -15.79 31.97
CA PRO A 980 -2.69 -15.67 32.71
C PRO A 980 -2.61 -16.81 33.74
N PRO A 981 -1.41 -17.31 34.07
CA PRO A 981 -1.27 -18.45 34.97
C PRO A 981 -1.31 -18.05 36.46
N THR A 982 -1.22 -16.75 36.73
CA THR A 982 -1.39 -16.11 38.03
C THR A 982 -2.43 -14.99 37.91
N PRO A 983 -3.16 -14.63 38.98
CA PRO A 983 -4.01 -13.44 38.96
C PRO A 983 -3.18 -12.18 38.66
N ARG A 984 -3.64 -11.36 37.71
CA ARG A 984 -2.98 -10.10 37.31
C ARG A 984 -3.89 -8.93 37.63
N GLY A 985 -3.50 -8.06 38.55
CA GLY A 985 -4.20 -6.79 38.78
C GLY A 985 -3.77 -5.70 37.81
N GLU A 986 -4.04 -4.45 38.17
CA GLU A 986 -3.73 -3.25 37.37
C GLU A 986 -2.35 -2.64 37.73
N GLU A 987 -1.69 -3.15 38.78
CA GLU A 987 -0.28 -2.93 39.08
C GLU A 987 0.67 -3.47 37.99
N TYR A 988 0.15 -4.28 37.08
CA TYR A 988 0.85 -4.78 35.88
C TYR A 988 0.42 -4.06 34.60
N PHE A 989 1.26 -4.18 33.58
CA PHE A 989 0.98 -3.68 32.23
C PHE A 989 1.36 -4.76 31.21
N ASP A 990 0.64 -5.88 31.26
CA ASP A 990 1.04 -7.14 30.61
C ASP A 990 1.14 -7.03 29.09
N ALA A 991 0.33 -6.17 28.47
CA ALA A 991 0.42 -5.83 27.05
C ALA A 991 1.79 -5.22 26.66
N GLY A 992 2.46 -4.51 27.58
CA GLY A 992 3.78 -3.89 27.38
C GLY A 992 4.93 -4.88 27.24
N THR A 993 4.70 -6.18 27.47
CA THR A 993 5.66 -7.24 27.11
C THR A 993 5.82 -7.40 25.59
N LYS A 994 4.84 -6.98 24.79
CA LYS A 994 4.93 -7.08 23.34
C LYS A 994 5.68 -5.87 22.77
N LEU A 995 6.75 -6.13 22.02
CA LEU A 995 7.54 -5.12 21.32
C LEU A 995 6.67 -4.05 20.62
N HIS A 996 5.65 -4.47 19.88
CA HIS A 996 4.76 -3.60 19.12
C HIS A 996 3.92 -2.64 19.98
N VAL A 997 3.67 -2.96 21.26
CA VAL A 997 3.07 -2.03 22.23
C VAL A 997 4.12 -1.04 22.72
N ALA A 998 5.28 -1.52 23.18
CA ALA A 998 6.34 -0.66 23.73
C ALA A 998 6.97 0.29 22.69
N TYR A 999 7.00 -0.11 21.41
CA TYR A 999 7.55 0.68 20.30
C TYR A 999 6.46 1.45 19.52
N ASP A 1000 5.19 1.25 19.88
CA ASP A 1000 4.00 1.83 19.25
C ASP A 1000 3.89 1.59 17.73
N LEU A 1001 3.96 0.32 17.33
CA LEU A 1001 3.87 -0.16 15.95
C LEU A 1001 2.52 -0.85 15.73
N SER A 1002 1.85 -0.65 14.59
CA SER A 1002 0.59 -1.37 14.28
C SER A 1002 0.83 -2.88 14.23
N TYR A 1003 -0.10 -3.69 14.75
CA TYR A 1003 0.01 -5.16 14.74
C TYR A 1003 -1.04 -5.85 13.85
N ILE A 1004 -2.15 -5.17 13.53
CA ILE A 1004 -3.19 -5.72 12.67
C ILE A 1004 -2.73 -6.00 11.23
N LYS A 1005 -1.65 -5.35 10.76
CA LYS A 1005 -1.04 -5.69 9.46
C LYS A 1005 -0.63 -7.17 9.39
N TYR A 1006 -0.20 -7.76 10.50
CA TYR A 1006 0.14 -9.18 10.56
C TYR A 1006 -1.10 -10.06 10.52
N PHE A 1007 -2.22 -9.67 11.15
CA PHE A 1007 -3.50 -10.37 11.01
C PHE A 1007 -3.94 -10.42 9.53
N LEU A 1008 -3.94 -9.27 8.87
CA LEU A 1008 -4.39 -9.15 7.48
C LEU A 1008 -3.44 -9.88 6.52
N ALA A 1009 -2.12 -9.79 6.74
CA ALA A 1009 -1.13 -10.54 5.98
C ALA A 1009 -1.25 -12.06 6.18
N HIS A 1010 -1.61 -12.47 7.41
CA HIS A 1010 -1.81 -13.88 7.75
C HIS A 1010 -3.02 -14.51 7.05
N VAL A 1011 -4.05 -13.72 6.74
CA VAL A 1011 -5.15 -14.18 5.88
C VAL A 1011 -4.74 -14.10 4.41
N PHE A 1012 -4.17 -12.96 3.99
CA PHE A 1012 -3.91 -12.66 2.60
C PHE A 1012 -2.87 -13.60 1.95
N GLN A 1013 -1.89 -14.10 2.70
CA GLN A 1013 -0.90 -15.07 2.19
C GLN A 1013 -1.55 -16.32 1.56
N PHE A 1014 -2.63 -16.84 2.14
CA PHE A 1014 -3.34 -17.99 1.59
C PHE A 1014 -4.17 -17.63 0.35
N GLN A 1015 -4.66 -16.39 0.25
CA GLN A 1015 -5.36 -15.87 -0.93
C GLN A 1015 -4.41 -15.59 -2.09
N ILE A 1016 -3.18 -15.14 -1.81
CA ILE A 1016 -2.09 -15.11 -2.80
C ILE A 1016 -1.78 -16.54 -3.24
N PHE A 1017 -1.43 -17.43 -2.30
CA PHE A 1017 -1.01 -18.80 -2.60
C PHE A 1017 -2.05 -19.57 -3.43
N ASP A 1018 -3.34 -19.51 -3.09
CA ASP A 1018 -4.41 -20.13 -3.90
C ASP A 1018 -4.51 -19.56 -5.33
N VAL A 1019 -4.40 -18.24 -5.52
CA VAL A 1019 -4.39 -17.64 -6.86
C VAL A 1019 -3.21 -18.18 -7.66
N LEU A 1020 -2.01 -18.24 -7.05
CA LEU A 1020 -0.81 -18.78 -7.71
C LEU A 1020 -0.95 -20.26 -8.05
N CYS A 1021 -1.50 -21.08 -7.16
CA CYS A 1021 -1.76 -22.50 -7.41
C CYS A 1021 -2.77 -22.72 -8.55
N ARG A 1022 -3.82 -21.89 -8.64
CA ARG A 1022 -4.78 -21.94 -9.75
C ARG A 1022 -4.15 -21.51 -11.09
N GLU A 1023 -3.31 -20.48 -11.10
CA GLU A 1023 -2.54 -20.09 -12.30
C GLU A 1023 -1.50 -21.15 -12.71
N ALA A 1024 -1.07 -22.00 -11.78
CA ALA A 1024 -0.25 -23.19 -12.02
C ALA A 1024 -1.04 -24.44 -12.47
N ASN A 1025 -2.37 -24.35 -12.68
CA ASN A 1025 -3.30 -25.47 -12.92
C ASN A 1025 -3.35 -26.54 -11.80
N TYR A 1026 -2.90 -26.23 -10.58
CA TYR A 1026 -2.93 -27.20 -9.49
C TYR A 1026 -4.35 -27.36 -8.89
N THR A 1027 -4.85 -28.59 -8.85
CA THR A 1027 -6.23 -28.94 -8.46
C THR A 1027 -6.35 -29.75 -7.15
N GLY A 1028 -5.23 -30.26 -6.61
CA GLY A 1028 -5.21 -31.10 -5.42
C GLY A 1028 -5.36 -30.34 -4.09
N PRO A 1029 -5.10 -31.00 -2.95
CA PRO A 1029 -5.11 -30.36 -1.63
C PRO A 1029 -4.11 -29.19 -1.60
N LEU A 1030 -4.61 -27.98 -1.26
CA LEU A 1030 -3.84 -26.74 -1.43
C LEU A 1030 -2.50 -26.72 -0.67
N HIS A 1031 -2.38 -27.46 0.44
CA HIS A 1031 -1.15 -27.55 1.23
C HIS A 1031 -0.02 -28.39 0.60
N LEU A 1032 -0.30 -29.10 -0.50
CA LEU A 1032 0.67 -29.84 -1.32
C LEU A 1032 0.98 -29.13 -2.66
N CYS A 1033 0.51 -27.90 -2.84
CA CYS A 1033 0.80 -27.12 -4.04
C CYS A 1033 2.28 -26.67 -4.06
N ASP A 1034 3.01 -27.12 -5.08
CA ASP A 1034 4.30 -26.58 -5.47
C ASP A 1034 4.12 -25.62 -6.67
N LEU A 1035 4.81 -24.48 -6.63
CA LEU A 1035 4.77 -23.46 -7.69
C LEU A 1035 6.01 -23.50 -8.62
N HIS A 1036 7.04 -24.29 -8.28
CA HIS A 1036 8.32 -24.29 -8.97
C HIS A 1036 8.17 -24.49 -10.49
N GLY A 1037 8.75 -23.59 -11.29
CA GLY A 1037 8.66 -23.59 -12.76
C GLY A 1037 7.38 -22.98 -13.34
N SER A 1038 6.39 -22.59 -12.52
CA SER A 1038 5.13 -22.02 -13.02
C SER A 1038 5.30 -20.56 -13.44
N HIS A 1039 5.69 -20.34 -14.70
CA HIS A 1039 5.80 -19.00 -15.29
C HIS A 1039 4.47 -18.23 -15.29
N ARG A 1040 3.31 -18.91 -15.30
CA ARG A 1040 1.98 -18.27 -15.19
C ARG A 1040 1.72 -17.73 -13.79
N ALA A 1041 1.98 -18.53 -12.75
CA ALA A 1041 1.94 -18.06 -11.37
C ALA A 1041 2.91 -16.90 -11.15
N GLY A 1042 4.14 -17.00 -11.66
CA GLY A 1042 5.13 -15.94 -11.58
C GLY A 1042 4.73 -14.64 -12.28
N ALA A 1043 4.14 -14.71 -13.48
CA ALA A 1043 3.57 -13.53 -14.15
C ALA A 1043 2.45 -12.88 -13.34
N LYS A 1044 1.59 -13.68 -12.69
CA LYS A 1044 0.53 -13.18 -11.80
C LYS A 1044 1.08 -12.54 -10.53
N LEU A 1045 2.11 -13.13 -9.94
CA LEU A 1045 2.83 -12.60 -8.79
C LEU A 1045 3.58 -11.30 -9.14
N LYS A 1046 4.15 -11.21 -10.35
CA LYS A 1046 4.78 -9.99 -10.84
C LYS A 1046 3.80 -8.83 -10.89
N LEU A 1047 2.61 -9.03 -11.46
CA LEU A 1047 1.54 -8.03 -11.54
C LEU A 1047 1.16 -7.47 -10.16
N LEU A 1048 1.10 -8.33 -9.14
CA LEU A 1048 0.83 -7.95 -7.74
C LEU A 1048 1.92 -7.04 -7.15
N MET A 1049 3.18 -7.20 -7.58
CA MET A 1049 4.34 -6.47 -7.05
C MET A 1049 4.71 -5.22 -7.85
N GLU A 1050 4.67 -5.27 -9.19
CA GLU A 1050 5.20 -4.20 -10.06
C GLU A 1050 4.37 -2.90 -9.99
N LEU A 1051 3.08 -3.01 -9.65
CA LEU A 1051 2.20 -1.87 -9.43
C LEU A 1051 2.53 -1.08 -8.15
N GLY A 1052 3.29 -1.68 -7.22
CA GLY A 1052 3.64 -1.11 -5.92
C GLY A 1052 2.43 -0.50 -5.24
N SER A 1053 2.42 0.83 -5.11
CA SER A 1053 1.28 1.56 -4.57
C SER A 1053 0.78 2.70 -5.48
N SER A 1054 0.91 2.52 -6.80
CA SER A 1054 0.41 3.44 -7.84
C SER A 1054 -1.11 3.41 -8.05
N LYS A 1055 -1.79 2.38 -7.53
CA LYS A 1055 -3.26 2.23 -7.50
C LYS A 1055 -3.76 2.01 -6.05
N PRO A 1056 -5.07 2.17 -5.79
CA PRO A 1056 -5.71 1.67 -4.57
C PRO A 1056 -5.53 0.14 -4.41
N TRP A 1057 -5.42 -0.32 -3.16
CA TRP A 1057 -5.12 -1.73 -2.87
C TRP A 1057 -6.26 -2.69 -3.25
N ASP A 1058 -7.52 -2.25 -3.18
CA ASP A 1058 -8.70 -3.03 -3.56
C ASP A 1058 -8.76 -3.29 -5.07
N VAL A 1059 -8.32 -2.31 -5.87
CA VAL A 1059 -8.20 -2.42 -7.33
C VAL A 1059 -7.06 -3.37 -7.72
N ILE A 1060 -5.91 -3.30 -7.04
CA ILE A 1060 -4.81 -4.25 -7.25
C ILE A 1060 -5.25 -5.67 -6.85
N LEU A 1061 -6.00 -5.81 -5.76
CA LEU A 1061 -6.52 -7.10 -5.30
C LEU A 1061 -7.56 -7.69 -6.25
N GLU A 1062 -8.38 -6.85 -6.90
CA GLU A 1062 -9.32 -7.24 -7.96
C GLU A 1062 -8.58 -7.70 -9.22
N GLU A 1063 -7.60 -6.92 -9.71
CA GLU A 1063 -6.77 -7.28 -10.87
C GLU A 1063 -5.95 -8.57 -10.64
N PHE A 1064 -5.53 -8.83 -9.41
CA PHE A 1064 -4.82 -10.05 -9.03
C PHE A 1064 -5.74 -11.25 -8.76
N SER A 1065 -6.78 -11.11 -7.94
CA SER A 1065 -7.55 -12.25 -7.40
C SER A 1065 -9.00 -12.36 -7.89
N GLY A 1066 -9.55 -11.31 -8.50
CA GLY A 1066 -10.97 -11.18 -8.81
C GLY A 1066 -11.86 -10.77 -7.62
N GLU A 1067 -11.33 -10.67 -6.40
CA GLU A 1067 -12.05 -10.15 -5.21
C GLU A 1067 -11.51 -8.76 -4.82
N ARG A 1068 -12.38 -7.80 -4.48
CA ARG A 1068 -11.99 -6.46 -3.96
C ARG A 1068 -11.64 -6.42 -2.47
N THR A 1069 -11.61 -7.57 -1.80
CA THR A 1069 -11.42 -7.66 -0.35
C THR A 1069 -10.65 -8.92 0.03
N PHE A 1070 -10.04 -8.90 1.21
CA PHE A 1070 -9.42 -10.07 1.81
C PHE A 1070 -10.48 -11.14 2.16
N SER A 1071 -10.07 -12.42 2.09
CA SER A 1071 -10.95 -13.60 2.10
C SER A 1071 -10.34 -14.72 2.96
N ALA A 1072 -11.06 -15.26 3.96
CA ALA A 1072 -10.51 -16.38 4.77
C ALA A 1072 -10.69 -17.75 4.11
N LYS A 1073 -11.53 -17.86 3.06
CA LYS A 1073 -11.83 -19.13 2.36
C LYS A 1073 -10.57 -19.91 1.93
N PRO A 1074 -9.50 -19.29 1.40
CA PRO A 1074 -8.28 -20.01 1.00
C PRO A 1074 -7.53 -20.62 2.19
N CYS A 1075 -7.45 -19.91 3.32
CA CYS A 1075 -6.89 -20.42 4.58
C CYS A 1075 -7.70 -21.61 5.11
N LEU A 1076 -9.03 -21.50 5.12
CA LEU A 1076 -9.92 -22.60 5.54
C LEU A 1076 -9.76 -23.84 4.64
N ARG A 1077 -9.59 -23.66 3.32
CA ARG A 1077 -9.34 -24.75 2.36
C ARG A 1077 -7.95 -25.38 2.53
N TYR A 1078 -6.90 -24.59 2.82
CA TYR A 1078 -5.55 -25.12 3.11
C TYR A 1078 -5.61 -26.11 4.29
N PHE A 1079 -6.32 -25.74 5.36
CA PHE A 1079 -6.48 -26.55 6.56
C PHE A 1079 -7.68 -27.52 6.54
N GLN A 1080 -8.35 -27.71 5.39
CA GLN A 1080 -9.58 -28.52 5.33
C GLN A 1080 -9.39 -29.97 5.82
N PRO A 1081 -8.32 -30.72 5.47
CA PRO A 1081 -8.14 -32.09 5.97
C PRO A 1081 -7.93 -32.15 7.49
N LEU A 1082 -7.22 -31.17 8.06
CA LEU A 1082 -7.09 -31.01 9.51
C LEU A 1082 -8.44 -30.71 10.17
N ARG A 1083 -9.25 -29.83 9.54
CA ARG A 1083 -10.59 -29.53 10.02
C ARG A 1083 -11.47 -30.78 10.04
N ASP A 1084 -11.46 -31.57 8.97
CA ASP A 1084 -12.26 -32.80 8.86
C ASP A 1084 -11.84 -33.85 9.90
N TYR A 1085 -10.53 -33.99 10.15
CA TYR A 1085 -10.00 -34.79 11.25
C TYR A 1085 -10.48 -34.31 12.63
N LEU A 1086 -10.40 -32.99 12.90
CA LEU A 1086 -10.85 -32.43 14.18
C LEU A 1086 -12.37 -32.57 14.38
N GLU A 1087 -13.17 -32.35 13.32
CA GLU A 1087 -14.61 -32.60 13.36
C GLU A 1087 -14.95 -34.09 13.54
N LYS A 1088 -14.15 -35.02 12.97
CA LYS A 1088 -14.26 -36.47 13.23
C LYS A 1088 -14.01 -36.78 14.71
N LEU A 1089 -12.98 -36.18 15.33
CA LEU A 1089 -12.72 -36.34 16.77
C LEU A 1089 -13.84 -35.78 17.66
N VAL A 1090 -14.54 -34.72 17.24
CA VAL A 1090 -15.77 -34.25 17.92
C VAL A 1090 -16.90 -35.27 17.76
N LYS A 1091 -17.15 -35.76 16.52
CA LYS A 1091 -18.24 -36.72 16.20
C LYS A 1091 -18.13 -38.04 16.96
N ILE A 1092 -16.92 -38.55 17.20
CA ILE A 1092 -16.69 -39.78 18.00
C ILE A 1092 -16.63 -39.54 19.52
N GLY A 1093 -16.88 -38.31 19.99
CA GLY A 1093 -16.87 -37.98 21.42
C GLY A 1093 -15.47 -37.89 22.05
N GLU A 1094 -14.40 -37.87 21.24
CA GLU A 1094 -13.03 -37.70 21.69
C GLU A 1094 -12.68 -36.25 22.05
N LEU A 1095 -13.36 -35.26 21.45
CA LEU A 1095 -13.27 -33.83 21.80
C LEU A 1095 -14.58 -33.35 22.43
N LYS A 1096 -14.76 -33.68 23.72
CA LYS A 1096 -16.00 -33.46 24.48
C LYS A 1096 -16.37 -31.99 24.72
N THR A 1097 -15.39 -31.09 24.70
CA THR A 1097 -15.63 -29.64 24.89
C THR A 1097 -14.89 -28.83 23.83
N VAL A 1098 -15.66 -28.19 22.95
CA VAL A 1098 -15.16 -27.18 22.00
C VAL A 1098 -15.39 -25.78 22.60
N GLY A 1099 -14.39 -24.89 22.51
CA GLY A 1099 -14.42 -23.60 23.20
C GLY A 1099 -14.19 -23.68 24.72
N TRP A 1100 -14.31 -22.54 25.41
CA TRP A 1100 -13.92 -22.37 26.82
C TRP A 1100 -14.84 -21.36 27.52
N LYS A 1101 -14.78 -21.32 28.86
CA LYS A 1101 -15.41 -20.26 29.66
C LYS A 1101 -14.33 -19.37 30.28
N CYS A 1102 -14.34 -18.09 29.96
CA CYS A 1102 -13.51 -17.10 30.65
C CYS A 1102 -14.04 -16.89 32.07
N SER A 1103 -13.13 -16.81 33.04
CA SER A 1103 -13.45 -16.49 34.43
C SER A 1103 -13.53 -14.98 34.62
N ASP A 1104 -14.66 -14.49 35.14
CA ASP A 1104 -14.71 -13.13 35.69
C ASP A 1104 -13.78 -13.07 36.91
N GLY A 1105 -12.70 -12.30 36.79
CA GLY A 1105 -11.57 -12.27 37.73
C GLY A 1105 -11.89 -11.84 39.17
N SER A 1106 -13.13 -11.46 39.45
CA SER A 1106 -13.65 -11.18 40.79
C SER A 1106 -13.96 -12.44 41.62
N ASN A 1107 -14.28 -13.58 40.99
CA ASN A 1107 -14.89 -14.72 41.70
C ASN A 1107 -13.89 -15.67 42.40
N ASN A 1108 -12.65 -15.80 41.92
CA ASN A 1108 -11.70 -16.76 42.50
C ASN A 1108 -11.08 -16.29 43.82
N ILE A 1109 -10.94 -14.98 44.03
CA ILE A 1109 -10.47 -14.45 45.33
C ILE A 1109 -11.49 -14.77 46.42
N LEU A 1110 -12.77 -14.48 46.19
CA LEU A 1110 -13.86 -14.76 47.14
C LEU A 1110 -14.07 -16.26 47.38
N LYS A 1111 -13.98 -17.10 46.34
CA LYS A 1111 -14.06 -18.57 46.53
C LYS A 1111 -12.89 -19.11 47.35
N ASN A 1112 -11.65 -18.70 47.05
CA ASN A 1112 -10.49 -19.25 47.74
C ASN A 1112 -10.35 -18.71 49.15
N THR A 1113 -10.73 -17.45 49.43
CA THR A 1113 -10.81 -16.96 50.82
C THR A 1113 -11.98 -17.55 51.58
N MET A 1114 -13.17 -17.73 50.99
CA MET A 1114 -14.25 -18.50 51.65
C MET A 1114 -13.82 -19.94 51.94
N MET A 1115 -13.16 -20.62 51.01
CA MET A 1115 -12.72 -22.01 51.21
C MET A 1115 -11.63 -22.11 52.28
N MET A 1116 -10.68 -21.18 52.33
CA MET A 1116 -9.72 -21.07 53.44
C MET A 1116 -10.40 -20.74 54.77
N ILE A 1117 -11.33 -19.79 54.80
CA ILE A 1117 -12.06 -19.40 56.03
C ILE A 1117 -12.91 -20.57 56.53
N VAL A 1118 -13.60 -21.30 55.65
CA VAL A 1118 -14.36 -22.51 56.00
C VAL A 1118 -13.41 -23.60 56.49
N LEU A 1119 -12.28 -23.85 55.82
CA LEU A 1119 -11.28 -24.83 56.28
C LEU A 1119 -10.74 -24.47 57.68
N CYS A 1120 -10.33 -23.23 57.90
CA CYS A 1120 -9.88 -22.73 59.21
C CYS A 1120 -10.99 -22.85 60.27
N LEU A 1121 -12.24 -22.49 59.97
CA LEU A 1121 -13.36 -22.64 60.90
C LEU A 1121 -13.67 -24.11 61.20
N THR A 1122 -13.57 -25.02 60.22
CA THR A 1122 -13.72 -26.47 60.47
C THR A 1122 -12.57 -27.04 61.29
N LEU A 1123 -11.33 -26.56 61.09
CA LEU A 1123 -10.18 -26.94 61.92
C LEU A 1123 -10.31 -26.41 63.34
N ILE A 1124 -10.76 -25.16 63.53
CA ILE A 1124 -11.03 -24.59 64.85
C ILE A 1124 -12.16 -25.35 65.56
N ASN A 1125 -13.20 -25.79 64.84
CA ASN A 1125 -14.27 -26.64 65.36
C ASN A 1125 -13.91 -28.15 65.43
N LEU A 1126 -12.66 -28.52 65.14
CA LEU A 1126 -12.08 -29.86 65.35
C LEU A 1126 -10.95 -29.85 66.40
N ILE A 1127 -10.59 -28.68 66.91
CA ILE A 1127 -9.54 -28.45 67.92
C ILE A 1127 -10.13 -27.95 69.25
N ASN A 1128 -11.34 -27.38 69.22
CA ASN A 1128 -12.21 -27.16 70.40
C ASN A 1128 -13.22 -28.29 70.55
#